data_AF-A0A1I6QJN0-F1
#
_entry.id   AF-A0A1I6QJN0-F1
#
_cell.length_a   1.000
_cell.length_b   1.000
_cell.length_c   1.000
_cell.angle_alpha   90.00
_cell.angle_beta   90.00
_cell.angle_gamma   90.00
#
_symmetry.space_group_name_H-M   'P 1'
#
loop_
_entity.id
_entity.type
_entity.pdbx_description
1 polymer ?
#
loop_
_entity_poly.entity_id
_entity_poly.type
_entity_poly.pdbx_seq_one_letter_code
_entity_poly.pdbx_strand_id
1 'polypeptide(L)'
;MNTSPEPAVELLVHGVGGTTPQKMLEDPRTTRVTGDNTASLHRRTDDAADRPWSDTTPSREAYSWSNLTSGNGARALWLLLLPFMVVNLAHWMRPDVRGTRRTQRLYDLLVRLIALSLTVLLVAGACSAALDLLAWQCGASAACTAHTSWLGFWGPDGGWWAQPGRRLALAATVPLALVALLWWLSHRTWSAYESASPPVRALPDGPDRPLLSLPGFWYGRTLVSRLRAAHTAAGLLTVTAVLLTATGTFDRTVGWWLLATLTAAGWIAVAAMEPGHGRSEEEPDESETPVLVGRLPWAALALLAVTLVHTGWSRPHWEAEGALPAGDGFYPVLAIVQGALVLGLALTAFWLHRNAPRMDRGALLGLGGASVAMIACALAGMLTGAVVQWLGAWLEPGSASTGAPGAVIAGPPVQLSWQSSTIPALLVVLLVLGAAALRSVLRRRAALEPGVRGRYPDESCAPDRERSRAIASAIARAGATDSAPKLIGWLTAASVVLGLAVVAGALTGKPPAVVAADAPGPVAAFAEFSQTLGAWLAGILVLALLAVGRRAYKDAGARRTVGILWDVGTFWPRAAHPFAPPCYAERAVPDLSWRMGTWIDATGGRVIISGHSQGSVLAAAAVWQLDPATRSRVALLTYGSPLERLYSRWFPAYFGARRLAALEEEMPCWSNLWRETDPIGGPVGRPSVDVGPLPDPLHYGRNLRRPLPEPILGHGDYAADPAFAETRAALFHRLAGGRPEPAVPRQPAAREGLDAGEPEPERPGP
;
A
#
# COMPACT_ATOMS: atom_id res chain seq x y z
N MET A 1 -49.05 10.41 -21.93
CA MET A 1 -48.44 9.15 -21.45
C MET A 1 -47.98 9.39 -20.03
N ASN A 2 -48.65 8.79 -19.04
CA ASN A 2 -48.24 8.79 -17.64
C ASN A 2 -46.99 7.91 -17.52
N THR A 3 -45.80 8.49 -17.55
CA THR A 3 -44.58 7.76 -17.17
C THR A 3 -44.53 7.76 -15.65
N SER A 4 -44.81 6.62 -15.02
CA SER A 4 -44.46 6.40 -13.61
C SER A 4 -43.02 6.85 -13.38
N PRO A 5 -42.72 7.57 -12.28
CA PRO A 5 -41.37 8.07 -12.05
C PRO A 5 -40.38 6.91 -11.99
N GLU A 6 -39.29 7.01 -12.77
CA GLU A 6 -38.26 5.98 -12.85
C GLU A 6 -37.72 5.66 -11.45
N PRO A 7 -37.47 4.37 -11.12
CA PRO A 7 -36.87 4.01 -9.84
C PRO A 7 -35.47 4.61 -9.72
N ALA A 8 -35.05 4.90 -8.49
CA ALA A 8 -33.74 5.47 -8.21
C ALA A 8 -33.15 4.91 -6.94
N VAL A 9 -31.83 4.72 -6.92
CA VAL A 9 -31.10 4.16 -5.78
C VAL A 9 -29.82 4.92 -5.50
N GLU A 10 -29.53 5.13 -4.22
CA GLU A 10 -28.23 5.59 -3.73
C GLU A 10 -27.40 4.38 -3.29
N LEU A 11 -26.29 4.13 -3.99
CA LEU A 11 -25.29 3.12 -3.66
C LEU A 11 -24.20 3.74 -2.77
N LEU A 12 -24.25 3.42 -1.48
CA LEU A 12 -23.28 3.84 -0.48
C LEU A 12 -22.03 2.95 -0.55
N VAL A 13 -20.88 3.57 -0.77
CA VAL A 13 -19.56 2.92 -0.74
C VAL A 13 -18.69 3.64 0.27
N HIS A 14 -18.58 3.06 1.46
CA HIS A 14 -17.80 3.68 2.51
C HIS A 14 -16.35 3.21 2.47
N GLY A 15 -15.45 4.06 2.97
CA GLY A 15 -14.03 3.75 3.13
C GLY A 15 -13.75 2.79 4.28
N VAL A 16 -12.49 2.70 4.67
CA VAL A 16 -12.03 1.59 5.51
C VAL A 16 -12.32 1.82 6.99
N GLY A 17 -12.45 0.72 7.72
CA GLY A 17 -12.68 0.73 9.17
C GLY A 17 -13.75 -0.24 9.63
N GLY A 18 -14.17 -1.18 8.78
CA GLY A 18 -15.15 -2.20 9.15
C GLY A 18 -16.55 -1.65 9.34
N THR A 19 -16.89 -0.52 8.69
CA THR A 19 -18.24 0.03 8.83
C THR A 19 -19.25 -0.96 8.29
N THR A 20 -20.24 -1.23 9.12
CA THR A 20 -21.24 -2.24 8.85
C THR A 20 -22.35 -1.67 7.95
N PRO A 21 -23.07 -2.52 7.20
CA PRO A 21 -24.28 -2.11 6.49
C PRO A 21 -25.25 -1.32 7.37
N GLN A 22 -25.40 -1.71 8.64
CA GLN A 22 -26.29 -1.05 9.60
C GLN A 22 -25.89 0.41 9.84
N LYS A 23 -24.58 0.68 9.95
CA LYS A 23 -24.11 2.05 10.13
C LYS A 23 -24.22 2.87 8.84
N MET A 24 -23.99 2.27 7.67
CA MET A 24 -24.16 2.98 6.39
C MET A 24 -25.62 3.32 6.09
N LEU A 25 -26.54 2.40 6.39
CA LEU A 25 -27.97 2.56 6.15
C LEU A 25 -28.72 3.21 7.32
N GLU A 26 -28.03 3.46 8.43
CA GLU A 26 -28.57 4.00 9.69
C GLU A 26 -29.76 3.17 10.22
N ASP A 27 -29.70 1.85 10.01
CA ASP A 27 -30.78 0.92 10.38
C ASP A 27 -30.19 -0.40 10.89
N PRO A 28 -30.57 -0.87 12.10
CA PRO A 28 -30.10 -2.16 12.60
C PRO A 28 -30.62 -3.36 11.76
N ARG A 29 -31.76 -3.22 11.08
CA ARG A 29 -32.43 -4.28 10.31
C ARG A 29 -32.05 -4.20 8.84
N THR A 30 -30.94 -4.82 8.49
CA THR A 30 -30.46 -4.89 7.10
C THR A 30 -30.60 -6.31 6.54
N THR A 31 -30.91 -6.39 5.25
CA THR A 31 -31.01 -7.65 4.49
C THR A 31 -29.95 -7.66 3.41
N ARG A 32 -29.20 -8.78 3.30
CA ARG A 32 -28.26 -9.00 2.20
C ARG A 32 -29.04 -9.26 0.92
N VAL A 33 -28.87 -8.38 -0.06
CA VAL A 33 -29.48 -8.49 -1.39
C VAL A 33 -28.70 -9.47 -2.26
N THR A 34 -27.37 -9.34 -2.28
CA THR A 34 -26.48 -10.20 -3.08
C THR A 34 -25.05 -10.20 -2.52
N GLY A 35 -24.20 -11.07 -3.06
CA GLY A 35 -22.81 -11.27 -2.65
C GLY A 35 -22.64 -12.37 -1.60
N ASP A 36 -21.46 -12.44 -1.00
CA ASP A 36 -21.04 -13.51 -0.10
C ASP A 36 -20.64 -12.99 1.29
N ASN A 37 -19.82 -13.75 2.03
CA ASN A 37 -19.36 -13.37 3.36
C ASN A 37 -18.18 -12.39 3.33
N THR A 38 -17.59 -12.13 2.17
CA THR A 38 -16.41 -11.27 1.97
C THR A 38 -16.75 -9.92 1.36
N ALA A 39 -17.63 -9.88 0.36
CA ALA A 39 -18.21 -8.66 -0.18
C ALA A 39 -19.69 -8.88 -0.49
N SER A 40 -20.53 -7.94 -0.06
CA SER A 40 -21.99 -8.06 -0.21
C SER A 40 -22.71 -6.73 -0.25
N LEU A 41 -23.89 -6.74 -0.86
CA LEU A 41 -24.78 -5.60 -0.96
C LEU A 41 -25.95 -5.78 -0.01
N HIS A 42 -26.33 -4.71 0.69
CA HIS A 42 -27.38 -4.73 1.70
C HIS A 42 -28.38 -3.59 1.48
N ARG A 43 -29.64 -3.83 1.86
CA ARG A 43 -30.70 -2.81 1.97
C ARG A 43 -31.28 -2.79 3.38
N ARG A 44 -32.00 -1.72 3.71
CA ARG A 44 -32.93 -1.74 4.84
C ARG A 44 -34.01 -2.77 4.56
N THR A 45 -34.42 -3.51 5.58
CA THR A 45 -35.42 -4.59 5.42
C THR A 45 -36.75 -4.05 4.88
N ASP A 46 -37.13 -2.84 5.28
CA ASP A 46 -38.36 -2.18 4.85
C ASP A 46 -38.27 -1.57 3.43
N ASP A 47 -37.07 -1.52 2.81
CA ASP A 47 -36.81 -1.02 1.46
C ASP A 47 -36.52 -2.17 0.46
N ALA A 48 -37.10 -3.35 0.68
CA ALA A 48 -36.83 -4.52 -0.17
C ALA A 48 -37.27 -4.32 -1.64
N ALA A 49 -38.35 -3.56 -1.88
CA ALA A 49 -38.85 -3.27 -3.22
C ALA A 49 -38.20 -2.03 -3.85
N ASP A 50 -37.95 -2.08 -5.16
CA ASP A 50 -37.50 -0.92 -5.94
C ASP A 50 -38.59 0.15 -5.99
N ARG A 51 -38.21 1.42 -5.78
CA ARG A 51 -39.15 2.55 -5.74
C ARG A 51 -38.53 3.84 -6.32
N PRO A 52 -39.36 4.84 -6.67
CA PRO A 52 -38.91 6.17 -7.09
C PRO A 52 -38.07 6.88 -6.02
N TRP A 53 -37.25 7.84 -6.46
CA TRP A 53 -36.48 8.68 -5.54
C TRP A 53 -37.38 9.49 -4.61
N SER A 54 -36.92 9.68 -3.39
CA SER A 54 -37.48 10.60 -2.40
C SER A 54 -36.33 11.39 -1.80
N ASP A 55 -36.44 12.71 -1.77
CA ASP A 55 -35.39 13.58 -1.21
C ASP A 55 -35.22 13.36 0.30
N THR A 56 -36.29 12.93 0.99
CA THR A 56 -36.28 12.63 2.42
C THR A 56 -35.94 11.17 2.73
N THR A 57 -36.30 10.24 1.84
CA THR A 57 -36.20 8.79 2.07
C THR A 57 -35.75 8.02 0.83
N PRO A 58 -34.55 8.31 0.27
CA PRO A 58 -34.08 7.62 -0.94
C PRO A 58 -33.95 6.11 -0.69
N SER A 59 -34.16 5.31 -1.73
CA SER A 59 -33.80 3.89 -1.67
C SER A 59 -32.28 3.80 -1.58
N ARG A 60 -31.75 3.16 -0.53
CA ARG A 60 -30.30 3.11 -0.25
C ARG A 60 -29.81 1.68 -0.22
N GLU A 61 -28.66 1.46 -0.86
CA GLU A 61 -27.92 0.21 -0.81
C GLU A 61 -26.55 0.44 -0.22
N ALA A 62 -26.14 -0.41 0.71
CA ALA A 62 -24.79 -0.38 1.27
C ALA A 62 -23.95 -1.50 0.68
N TYR A 63 -22.87 -1.14 -0.01
CA TYR A 63 -21.85 -2.09 -0.43
C TYR A 63 -20.82 -2.30 0.68
N SER A 64 -20.85 -3.49 1.28
CA SER A 64 -19.95 -3.89 2.37
C SER A 64 -18.84 -4.79 1.84
N TRP A 65 -17.61 -4.28 1.90
CA TRP A 65 -16.41 -4.93 1.37
C TRP A 65 -15.31 -5.06 2.43
N SER A 66 -15.62 -4.71 3.69
CA SER A 66 -14.63 -4.67 4.77
C SER A 66 -13.94 -6.00 4.99
N ASN A 67 -14.58 -7.14 4.73
CA ASN A 67 -13.98 -8.45 4.87
C ASN A 67 -12.93 -8.78 3.78
N LEU A 68 -12.85 -8.03 2.68
CA LEU A 68 -11.77 -8.14 1.69
C LEU A 68 -10.42 -7.66 2.25
N THR A 69 -10.43 -6.61 3.08
CA THR A 69 -9.23 -6.11 3.76
C THR A 69 -9.08 -6.69 5.17
N SER A 70 -10.17 -7.22 5.75
CA SER A 70 -10.24 -7.53 7.18
C SER A 70 -10.59 -8.98 7.58
N GLY A 71 -10.80 -9.89 6.64
CA GLY A 71 -11.49 -11.16 6.89
C GLY A 71 -10.66 -12.39 7.31
N ASN A 72 -9.32 -12.37 7.47
CA ASN A 72 -8.59 -13.63 7.70
C ASN A 72 -7.45 -13.58 8.75
N GLY A 73 -7.26 -14.71 9.45
CA GLY A 73 -6.21 -14.95 10.46
C GLY A 73 -4.76 -14.86 9.96
N ALA A 74 -4.54 -14.69 8.65
CA ALA A 74 -3.22 -14.45 8.04
C ALA A 74 -2.64 -13.05 8.37
N ARG A 75 -3.33 -12.26 9.18
CA ARG A 75 -2.94 -10.93 9.68
C ARG A 75 -1.61 -10.87 10.42
N ALA A 76 -1.25 -11.94 11.13
CA ALA A 76 0.05 -12.03 11.79
C ALA A 76 1.21 -11.94 10.78
N LEU A 77 0.97 -12.30 9.51
CA LEU A 77 1.96 -12.27 8.43
C LEU A 77 2.04 -10.92 7.72
N TRP A 78 1.18 -9.95 8.03
CA TRP A 78 1.12 -8.66 7.32
C TRP A 78 2.44 -7.88 7.36
N LEU A 79 3.18 -8.02 8.45
CA LEU A 79 4.47 -7.37 8.63
C LEU A 79 5.56 -8.02 7.78
N LEU A 80 5.53 -9.36 7.65
CA LEU A 80 6.39 -10.10 6.74
C LEU A 80 6.13 -9.69 5.28
N LEU A 81 4.87 -9.44 4.93
CA LEU A 81 4.46 -9.05 3.57
C LEU A 81 4.57 -7.54 3.31
N LEU A 82 4.88 -6.72 4.32
CA LEU A 82 4.92 -5.27 4.19
C LEU A 82 5.94 -4.79 3.15
N PRO A 83 7.20 -5.27 3.13
CA PRO A 83 8.15 -4.88 2.08
C PRO A 83 7.66 -5.25 0.66
N PHE A 84 6.96 -6.39 0.54
CA PHE A 84 6.40 -6.86 -0.72
C PHE A 84 5.24 -5.98 -1.21
N MET A 85 4.39 -5.52 -0.29
CA MET A 85 3.34 -4.54 -0.58
C MET A 85 3.94 -3.20 -1.05
N VAL A 86 4.96 -2.71 -0.33
CA VAL A 86 5.61 -1.42 -0.60
C VAL A 86 6.32 -1.44 -1.96
N VAL A 87 7.08 -2.50 -2.30
CA VAL A 87 7.70 -2.58 -3.63
C VAL A 87 6.67 -2.77 -4.75
N ASN A 88 5.55 -3.47 -4.48
CA ASN A 88 4.46 -3.56 -5.46
C ASN A 88 3.81 -2.21 -5.72
N LEU A 89 3.68 -1.36 -4.68
CA LEU A 89 3.18 0.00 -4.83
C LEU A 89 4.06 0.85 -5.74
N ALA A 90 5.38 0.69 -5.66
CA ALA A 90 6.34 1.43 -6.49
C ALA A 90 6.07 1.27 -8.00
N HIS A 91 5.59 0.10 -8.44
CA HIS A 91 5.22 -0.12 -9.85
C HIS A 91 4.16 0.88 -10.34
N TRP A 92 3.16 1.15 -9.50
CA TRP A 92 2.01 2.00 -9.82
C TRP A 92 2.32 3.51 -9.71
N MET A 93 3.47 3.88 -9.14
CA MET A 93 3.88 5.27 -8.92
C MET A 93 4.65 5.87 -10.10
N ARG A 94 4.64 5.18 -11.24
CA ARG A 94 5.30 5.61 -12.48
C ARG A 94 4.73 6.94 -12.99
N PRO A 95 5.57 7.90 -13.41
CA PRO A 95 5.09 9.13 -14.05
C PRO A 95 4.33 8.86 -15.36
N ASP A 96 3.31 9.68 -15.66
CA ASP A 96 2.49 9.57 -16.87
C ASP A 96 3.14 10.26 -18.07
N VAL A 97 3.53 9.49 -19.09
CA VAL A 97 4.18 10.01 -20.31
C VAL A 97 3.72 9.20 -21.53
N ARG A 98 3.30 9.88 -22.60
CA ARG A 98 2.99 9.23 -23.89
C ARG A 98 4.25 9.04 -24.72
N GLY A 99 4.28 7.99 -25.55
CA GLY A 99 5.35 7.77 -26.54
C GLY A 99 6.68 7.22 -25.98
N THR A 100 6.75 6.85 -24.70
CA THR A 100 7.99 6.39 -24.03
C THR A 100 7.93 4.92 -23.59
N ARG A 101 7.29 4.06 -24.40
CA ARG A 101 7.05 2.63 -24.09
C ARG A 101 8.30 1.87 -23.64
N ARG A 102 9.47 2.12 -24.25
CA ARG A 102 10.73 1.46 -23.86
C ARG A 102 11.15 1.83 -22.44
N THR A 103 11.06 3.10 -22.08
CA THR A 103 11.46 3.57 -20.75
C THR A 103 10.46 3.15 -19.67
N GLN A 104 9.17 3.07 -20.01
CA GLN A 104 8.16 2.50 -19.12
C GLN A 104 8.42 1.01 -18.85
N ARG A 105 8.77 0.22 -19.88
CA ARG A 105 9.16 -1.19 -19.71
C ARG A 105 10.41 -1.34 -18.86
N LEU A 106 11.40 -0.46 -19.04
CA LEU A 106 12.60 -0.45 -18.20
C LEU A 106 12.25 -0.16 -16.73
N TYR A 107 11.38 0.82 -16.47
CA TYR A 107 10.88 1.10 -15.12
C TYR A 107 10.26 -0.14 -14.49
N ASP A 108 9.37 -0.81 -15.22
CA ASP A 108 8.67 -2.00 -14.73
C ASP A 108 9.62 -3.16 -14.45
N LEU A 109 10.59 -3.39 -15.35
CA LEU A 109 11.63 -4.39 -15.17
C LEU A 109 12.47 -4.11 -13.92
N LEU A 110 12.90 -2.87 -13.71
CA LEU A 110 13.70 -2.50 -12.54
C LEU A 110 12.93 -2.74 -11.24
N VAL A 111 11.64 -2.36 -11.17
CA VAL A 111 10.81 -2.62 -9.99
C VAL A 111 10.64 -4.13 -9.74
N ARG A 112 10.48 -4.94 -10.80
CA ARG A 112 10.39 -6.41 -10.67
C ARG A 112 11.69 -7.05 -10.20
N LEU A 113 12.84 -6.60 -10.72
CA LEU A 113 14.15 -7.06 -10.24
C LEU A 113 14.38 -6.69 -8.77
N ILE A 114 13.97 -5.50 -8.35
CA ILE A 114 13.98 -5.11 -6.92
C ILE A 114 13.07 -6.05 -6.13
N ALA A 115 11.84 -6.28 -6.59
CA ALA A 115 10.90 -7.19 -5.94
C ALA A 115 11.45 -8.63 -5.81
N LEU A 116 12.06 -9.17 -6.87
CA LEU A 116 12.73 -10.48 -6.85
C LEU A 116 13.86 -10.49 -5.81
N SER A 117 14.68 -9.44 -5.77
CA SER A 117 15.76 -9.31 -4.79
C SER A 117 15.26 -9.33 -3.34
N LEU A 118 14.06 -8.82 -3.06
CA LEU A 118 13.45 -8.89 -1.72
C LEU A 118 13.04 -10.32 -1.34
N THR A 119 12.61 -11.12 -2.31
CA THR A 119 12.37 -12.57 -2.10
C THR A 119 13.67 -13.29 -1.77
N VAL A 120 14.75 -13.02 -2.54
CA VAL A 120 16.07 -13.60 -2.26
C VAL A 120 16.57 -13.18 -0.89
N LEU A 121 16.47 -11.89 -0.54
CA LEU A 121 16.86 -11.36 0.77
C LEU A 121 16.16 -12.08 1.92
N LEU A 122 14.83 -12.24 1.83
CA LEU A 122 14.05 -12.90 2.87
C LEU A 122 14.45 -14.38 3.03
N VAL A 123 14.60 -15.12 1.93
CA VAL A 123 14.96 -16.54 1.98
C VAL A 123 16.42 -16.72 2.42
N ALA A 124 17.33 -15.87 1.97
CA ALA A 124 18.71 -15.82 2.44
C ALA A 124 18.76 -15.52 3.94
N GLY A 125 17.93 -14.61 4.44
CA GLY A 125 17.76 -14.33 5.87
C GLY A 125 17.36 -15.57 6.67
N ALA A 126 16.37 -16.32 6.17
CA ALA A 126 15.97 -17.59 6.78
C ALA A 126 17.09 -18.65 6.72
N CYS A 127 17.89 -18.67 5.65
CA CYS A 127 19.08 -19.51 5.56
C CYS A 127 20.15 -19.08 6.57
N SER A 128 20.40 -17.79 6.75
CA SER A 128 21.34 -17.31 7.77
C SER A 128 20.87 -17.67 9.18
N ALA A 129 19.58 -17.57 9.47
CA ALA A 129 19.03 -17.99 10.75
C ALA A 129 19.16 -19.52 10.97
N ALA A 130 18.73 -20.33 10.00
CA ALA A 130 18.62 -21.78 10.18
C ALA A 130 19.90 -22.57 9.80
N LEU A 131 20.46 -22.29 8.63
CA LEU A 131 21.61 -23.02 8.10
C LEU A 131 22.93 -22.53 8.72
N ASP A 132 23.12 -21.23 8.80
CA ASP A 132 24.36 -20.65 9.33
C ASP A 132 24.39 -20.64 10.86
N LEU A 133 23.51 -19.89 11.53
CA LEU A 133 23.56 -19.77 12.99
C LEU A 133 23.24 -21.08 13.72
N LEU A 134 22.14 -21.76 13.38
CA LEU A 134 21.71 -22.96 14.10
C LEU A 134 22.50 -24.21 13.69
N ALA A 135 22.51 -24.55 12.39
CA ALA A 135 23.07 -25.83 11.93
C ALA A 135 24.60 -25.83 11.73
N TRP A 136 25.18 -24.71 11.29
CA TRP A 136 26.61 -24.61 11.02
C TRP A 136 27.39 -24.20 12.27
N GLN A 137 27.05 -23.06 12.87
CA GLN A 137 27.79 -22.48 13.99
C GLN A 137 27.42 -23.13 15.33
N CYS A 138 26.16 -23.00 15.78
CA CYS A 138 25.77 -23.52 17.10
C CYS A 138 25.90 -25.04 17.17
N GLY A 139 25.47 -25.77 16.13
CA GLY A 139 25.62 -27.22 16.06
C GLY A 139 27.06 -27.70 16.17
N ALA A 140 28.03 -26.95 15.64
CA ALA A 140 29.45 -27.28 15.77
C ALA A 140 30.03 -27.02 17.18
N SER A 141 29.30 -26.28 18.03
CA SER A 141 29.74 -25.90 19.36
C SER A 141 29.04 -26.68 20.47
N ALA A 142 29.80 -27.44 21.25
CA ALA A 142 29.31 -28.10 22.46
C ALA A 142 28.79 -27.09 23.49
N ALA A 143 29.44 -25.93 23.63
CA ALA A 143 29.01 -24.88 24.55
C ALA A 143 27.66 -24.28 24.13
N CYS A 144 27.47 -23.96 22.84
CA CYS A 144 26.19 -23.41 22.35
C CYS A 144 25.04 -24.42 22.48
N THR A 145 25.28 -25.69 22.10
CA THR A 145 24.26 -26.75 22.20
C THR A 145 23.91 -27.12 23.65
N ALA A 146 24.86 -26.99 24.59
CA ALA A 146 24.57 -27.17 26.02
C ALA A 146 23.59 -26.11 26.56
N HIS A 147 23.71 -24.85 26.11
CA HIS A 147 22.76 -23.79 26.44
C HIS A 147 21.38 -23.98 25.78
N THR A 148 21.31 -24.72 24.68
CA THR A 148 20.09 -25.01 23.92
C THR A 148 19.80 -26.50 23.93
N SER A 149 19.51 -27.08 25.10
CA SER A 149 19.43 -28.53 25.33
C SER A 149 18.54 -29.34 24.36
N TRP A 150 17.50 -28.74 23.77
CA TRP A 150 16.67 -29.37 22.73
C TRP A 150 17.41 -29.58 21.39
N LEU A 151 18.53 -28.90 21.18
CA LEU A 151 19.48 -29.08 20.06
C LEU A 151 20.65 -30.00 20.41
N GLY A 152 20.67 -30.65 21.59
CA GLY A 152 21.79 -31.51 22.00
C GLY A 152 22.07 -32.65 21.02
N PHE A 153 21.04 -33.15 20.32
CA PHE A 153 21.20 -34.17 19.28
C PHE A 153 21.89 -33.65 18.00
N TRP A 154 22.03 -32.33 17.81
CA TRP A 154 22.80 -31.68 16.74
C TRP A 154 24.24 -31.34 17.13
N GLY A 155 24.58 -31.49 18.41
CA GLY A 155 25.91 -31.19 18.92
C GLY A 155 26.97 -32.18 18.41
N PRO A 156 28.26 -31.95 18.74
CA PRO A 156 29.37 -32.83 18.36
C PRO A 156 29.15 -34.29 18.77
N ASP A 157 28.47 -34.53 19.90
CA ASP A 157 28.16 -35.87 20.40
C ASP A 157 26.84 -36.46 19.84
N GLY A 158 26.19 -35.78 18.89
CA GLY A 158 24.89 -36.12 18.33
C GLY A 158 24.84 -37.34 17.40
N GLY A 159 25.93 -38.11 17.33
CA GLY A 159 26.03 -39.34 16.53
C GLY A 159 25.74 -39.10 15.04
N TRP A 160 24.66 -39.68 14.51
CA TRP A 160 24.29 -39.56 13.09
C TRP A 160 24.06 -38.11 12.66
N TRP A 161 23.57 -37.24 13.55
CA TRP A 161 23.27 -35.83 13.27
C TRP A 161 24.45 -34.89 13.52
N ALA A 162 25.60 -35.38 14.01
CA ALA A 162 26.78 -34.53 14.26
C ALA A 162 27.42 -34.01 12.95
N GLN A 163 27.21 -34.69 11.82
CA GLN A 163 27.79 -34.29 10.54
C GLN A 163 27.16 -32.99 10.00
N PRO A 164 27.95 -31.97 9.61
CA PRO A 164 27.45 -30.68 9.13
C PRO A 164 26.40 -30.80 8.02
N GLY A 165 26.64 -31.67 7.04
CA GLY A 165 25.74 -31.89 5.92
C GLY A 165 24.33 -32.33 6.31
N ARG A 166 24.20 -33.20 7.32
CA ARG A 166 22.89 -33.69 7.79
C ARG A 166 22.14 -32.63 8.59
N ARG A 167 22.86 -31.84 9.39
CA ARG A 167 22.29 -30.67 10.10
C ARG A 167 21.76 -29.65 9.12
N LEU A 168 22.53 -29.32 8.09
CA LEU A 168 22.13 -28.39 7.04
C LEU A 168 20.88 -28.91 6.28
N ALA A 169 20.85 -30.20 5.94
CA ALA A 169 19.70 -30.79 5.27
C ALA A 169 18.41 -30.71 6.11
N LEU A 170 18.50 -30.95 7.42
CA LEU A 170 17.36 -30.81 8.33
C LEU A 170 16.97 -29.35 8.55
N ALA A 171 17.94 -28.46 8.78
CA ALA A 171 17.65 -27.04 8.99
C ALA A 171 17.08 -26.35 7.74
N ALA A 172 17.32 -26.90 6.54
CA ALA A 172 16.71 -26.42 5.29
C ALA A 172 15.18 -26.52 5.28
N THR A 173 14.56 -27.29 6.18
CA THR A 173 13.10 -27.33 6.33
C THR A 173 12.52 -25.97 6.69
N VAL A 174 13.27 -25.11 7.41
CA VAL A 174 12.82 -23.77 7.82
C VAL A 174 12.64 -22.83 6.61
N PRO A 175 13.67 -22.55 5.79
CA PRO A 175 13.49 -21.74 4.59
C PRO A 175 12.55 -22.41 3.56
N LEU A 176 12.49 -23.74 3.50
CA LEU A 176 11.51 -24.45 2.67
C LEU A 176 10.07 -24.21 3.12
N ALA A 177 9.80 -24.30 4.42
CA ALA A 177 8.48 -24.02 4.99
C ALA A 177 8.07 -22.56 4.72
N LEU A 178 9.02 -21.62 4.78
CA LEU A 178 8.78 -20.22 4.43
C LEU A 178 8.40 -20.06 2.94
N VAL A 179 9.16 -20.66 2.02
CA VAL A 179 8.84 -20.61 0.57
C VAL A 179 7.49 -21.28 0.29
N ALA A 180 7.20 -22.42 0.91
CA ALA A 180 5.93 -23.12 0.78
C ALA A 180 4.76 -22.29 1.33
N LEU A 181 4.94 -21.62 2.46
CA LEU A 181 3.94 -20.71 3.04
C LEU A 181 3.64 -19.54 2.11
N LEU A 182 4.67 -18.88 1.56
CA LEU A 182 4.50 -17.77 0.61
C LEU A 182 3.79 -18.22 -0.68
N TRP A 183 4.19 -19.37 -1.21
CA TRP A 183 3.53 -19.99 -2.37
C TRP A 183 2.05 -20.27 -2.09
N TRP A 184 1.75 -20.89 -0.95
CA TRP A 184 0.38 -21.22 -0.53
C TRP A 184 -0.49 -19.98 -0.36
N LEU A 185 0.02 -18.92 0.28
CA LEU A 185 -0.71 -17.65 0.45
C LEU A 185 -1.04 -17.00 -0.88
N SER A 186 -0.07 -16.95 -1.81
CA SER A 186 -0.30 -16.40 -3.14
C SER A 186 -1.29 -17.25 -3.94
N HIS A 187 -1.16 -18.58 -3.91
CA HIS A 187 -2.07 -19.49 -4.61
C HIS A 187 -3.51 -19.41 -4.09
N ARG A 188 -3.69 -19.37 -2.76
CA ARG A 188 -5.02 -19.25 -2.14
C ARG A 188 -5.75 -17.96 -2.54
N THR A 189 -5.02 -16.84 -2.58
CA THR A 189 -5.61 -15.53 -2.89
C THR A 189 -5.82 -15.31 -4.39
N TRP A 190 -4.98 -15.91 -5.22
CA TRP A 190 -5.08 -15.89 -6.69
C TRP A 190 -6.44 -16.33 -7.21
N SER A 191 -6.99 -17.44 -6.71
CA SER A 191 -8.30 -17.96 -7.16
C SER A 191 -9.51 -17.14 -6.74
N ALA A 192 -9.40 -16.33 -5.68
CA ALA A 192 -10.55 -15.69 -5.03
C ALA A 192 -10.68 -14.18 -5.33
N TYR A 193 -9.58 -13.51 -5.67
CA TYR A 193 -9.55 -12.06 -5.92
C TYR A 193 -9.24 -11.70 -7.37
N GLU A 194 -8.46 -12.54 -8.09
CA GLU A 194 -7.88 -12.19 -9.40
C GLU A 194 -8.64 -12.84 -10.58
N SER A 195 -9.84 -13.37 -10.33
CA SER A 195 -10.69 -14.04 -11.32
C SER A 195 -12.02 -13.31 -11.57
N ALA A 196 -12.14 -12.05 -11.15
CA ALA A 196 -13.35 -11.27 -11.40
C ALA A 196 -13.52 -11.04 -12.92
N SER A 197 -14.70 -11.33 -13.44
CA SER A 197 -14.99 -11.18 -14.86
C SER A 197 -14.99 -9.69 -15.26
N PRO A 198 -14.50 -9.35 -16.47
CA PRO A 198 -14.61 -7.99 -17.01
C PRO A 198 -16.05 -7.45 -16.99
N PRO A 199 -16.25 -6.13 -17.00
CA PRO A 199 -17.58 -5.53 -17.01
C PRO A 199 -18.43 -5.98 -18.22
N VAL A 200 -19.76 -5.97 -18.05
CA VAL A 200 -20.78 -6.49 -18.98
C VAL A 200 -20.64 -5.97 -20.42
N ARG A 201 -20.17 -4.73 -20.58
CA ARG A 201 -20.05 -4.06 -21.87
C ARG A 201 -18.63 -3.59 -22.11
N ALA A 202 -18.11 -3.91 -23.29
CA ALA A 202 -16.90 -3.30 -23.79
C ALA A 202 -17.18 -1.81 -24.05
N LEU A 203 -16.40 -0.95 -23.39
CA LEU A 203 -16.34 0.47 -23.67
C LEU A 203 -15.80 0.69 -25.10
N PRO A 204 -16.31 1.69 -25.85
CA PRO A 204 -15.78 2.05 -27.16
C PRO A 204 -14.28 2.42 -27.09
N ASP A 205 -13.53 2.12 -28.15
CA ASP A 205 -12.14 2.51 -28.27
C ASP A 205 -12.00 4.04 -28.38
N GLY A 206 -11.12 4.62 -27.56
CA GLY A 206 -10.82 6.04 -27.56
C GLY A 206 -9.38 6.31 -27.10
N PRO A 207 -8.66 7.25 -27.72
CA PRO A 207 -7.23 7.48 -27.50
C PRO A 207 -6.87 7.96 -26.08
N ASP A 208 -7.85 8.43 -25.31
CA ASP A 208 -7.66 9.06 -24.00
C ASP A 208 -8.28 8.28 -22.83
N ARG A 209 -8.69 7.03 -23.06
CA ARG A 209 -9.35 6.18 -22.07
C ARG A 209 -8.56 6.10 -20.74
N PRO A 210 -9.22 6.22 -19.57
CA PRO A 210 -8.57 6.02 -18.28
C PRO A 210 -7.98 4.62 -18.16
N LEU A 211 -6.73 4.50 -17.70
CA LEU A 211 -6.02 3.20 -17.60
C LEU A 211 -6.77 2.19 -16.72
N LEU A 212 -7.41 2.68 -15.65
CA LEU A 212 -8.22 1.85 -14.75
C LEU A 212 -9.41 1.20 -15.44
N SER A 213 -9.90 1.77 -16.55
CA SER A 213 -11.04 1.22 -17.30
C SER A 213 -10.64 0.16 -18.32
N LEU A 214 -9.33 -0.09 -18.50
CA LEU A 214 -8.87 -1.05 -19.48
C LEU A 214 -9.19 -2.48 -19.01
N PRO A 215 -9.69 -3.37 -19.89
CA PRO A 215 -10.12 -4.72 -19.51
C PRO A 215 -9.06 -5.56 -18.79
N GLY A 216 -7.78 -5.42 -19.16
CA GLY A 216 -6.68 -6.13 -18.51
C GLY A 216 -6.25 -5.52 -17.18
N PHE A 217 -6.70 -4.30 -16.84
CA PHE A 217 -6.22 -3.59 -15.65
C PHE A 217 -6.59 -4.31 -14.35
N TRP A 218 -7.78 -4.88 -14.22
CA TRP A 218 -8.21 -5.61 -13.02
C TRP A 218 -8.07 -7.13 -13.16
N TYR A 219 -7.50 -7.61 -14.28
CA TYR A 219 -7.33 -9.03 -14.57
C TYR A 219 -5.86 -9.44 -14.51
N GLY A 220 -5.40 -9.81 -13.31
CA GLY A 220 -3.98 -10.16 -13.05
C GLY A 220 -3.61 -11.64 -13.14
N ARG A 221 -4.55 -12.54 -13.44
CA ARG A 221 -4.43 -13.99 -13.20
C ARG A 221 -3.15 -14.61 -13.79
N THR A 222 -2.90 -14.40 -15.08
CA THR A 222 -1.74 -15.02 -15.76
C THR A 222 -0.42 -14.41 -15.29
N LEU A 223 -0.38 -13.09 -15.13
CA LEU A 223 0.81 -12.39 -14.64
C LEU A 223 1.25 -12.89 -13.27
N VAL A 224 0.31 -12.96 -12.32
CA VAL A 224 0.61 -13.39 -10.95
C VAL A 224 1.04 -14.86 -10.92
N SER A 225 0.49 -15.70 -11.80
CA SER A 225 0.95 -17.08 -11.96
C SER A 225 2.41 -17.16 -12.39
N ARG A 226 2.81 -16.39 -13.41
CA ARG A 226 4.19 -16.34 -13.92
C ARG A 226 5.16 -15.79 -12.87
N LEU A 227 4.80 -14.68 -12.23
CA LEU A 227 5.59 -14.08 -11.13
C LEU A 227 5.74 -15.05 -9.96
N ARG A 228 4.66 -15.72 -9.53
CA ARG A 228 4.72 -16.72 -8.45
C ARG A 228 5.69 -17.84 -8.79
N ALA A 229 5.67 -18.34 -10.03
CA ALA A 229 6.61 -19.36 -10.47
C ALA A 229 8.07 -18.86 -10.38
N ALA A 230 8.36 -17.66 -10.90
CA ALA A 230 9.71 -17.08 -10.84
C ALA A 230 10.21 -16.89 -9.40
N HIS A 231 9.39 -16.31 -8.52
CA HIS A 231 9.75 -16.04 -7.13
C HIS A 231 9.86 -17.33 -6.29
N THR A 232 8.99 -18.32 -6.51
CA THR A 232 9.12 -19.63 -5.86
C THR A 232 10.41 -20.34 -6.30
N ALA A 233 10.72 -20.33 -7.60
CA ALA A 233 11.97 -20.89 -8.12
C ALA A 233 13.19 -20.16 -7.54
N ALA A 234 13.18 -18.82 -7.49
CA ALA A 234 14.25 -18.03 -6.89
C ALA A 234 14.46 -18.35 -5.41
N GLY A 235 13.38 -18.53 -4.64
CA GLY A 235 13.46 -18.96 -3.24
C GLY A 235 14.14 -20.33 -3.10
N LEU A 236 13.70 -21.33 -3.88
CA LEU A 236 14.31 -22.67 -3.86
C LEU A 236 15.78 -22.65 -4.30
N LEU A 237 16.11 -21.92 -5.37
CA LEU A 237 17.48 -21.76 -5.86
C LEU A 237 18.38 -21.02 -4.86
N THR A 238 17.84 -20.12 -4.04
CA THR A 238 18.57 -19.48 -2.95
C THR A 238 19.01 -20.51 -1.90
N VAL A 239 18.09 -21.38 -1.47
CA VAL A 239 18.42 -22.47 -0.53
C VAL A 239 19.45 -23.42 -1.14
N THR A 240 19.25 -23.82 -2.40
CA THR A 240 20.20 -24.67 -3.14
C THR A 240 21.59 -24.05 -3.20
N ALA A 241 21.69 -22.75 -3.52
CA ALA A 241 22.97 -22.05 -3.61
C ALA A 241 23.72 -22.02 -2.26
N VAL A 242 23.00 -21.81 -1.15
CA VAL A 242 23.61 -21.83 0.20
C VAL A 242 24.14 -23.23 0.55
N LEU A 243 23.36 -24.29 0.28
CA LEU A 243 23.79 -25.67 0.52
C LEU A 243 24.99 -26.08 -0.35
N LEU A 244 25.02 -25.65 -1.62
CA LEU A 244 26.15 -25.89 -2.51
C LEU A 244 27.39 -25.10 -2.08
N THR A 245 27.22 -23.88 -1.59
CA THR A 245 28.34 -23.10 -1.04
C THR A 245 28.94 -23.82 0.17
N ALA A 246 28.10 -24.31 1.08
CA ALA A 246 28.56 -25.05 2.25
C ALA A 246 29.28 -26.36 1.88
N THR A 247 28.75 -27.13 0.94
CA THR A 247 29.41 -28.39 0.52
C THR A 247 30.70 -28.16 -0.26
N GLY A 248 30.76 -27.09 -1.06
CA GLY A 248 31.90 -26.76 -1.91
C GLY A 248 33.11 -26.20 -1.17
N THR A 249 33.01 -25.91 0.12
CA THR A 249 34.16 -25.61 0.99
C THR A 249 34.91 -26.86 1.39
N PHE A 250 34.23 -28.01 1.43
CA PHE A 250 34.82 -29.31 1.76
C PHE A 250 35.26 -30.06 0.50
N ASP A 251 34.39 -30.23 -0.50
CA ASP A 251 34.70 -31.00 -1.71
C ASP A 251 33.92 -30.51 -2.94
N ARG A 252 34.63 -30.37 -4.07
CA ARG A 252 34.10 -29.93 -5.38
C ARG A 252 34.15 -31.05 -6.41
N THR A 253 33.47 -32.15 -6.09
CA THR A 253 33.28 -33.29 -6.99
C THR A 253 32.59 -32.92 -8.31
N VAL A 254 32.61 -33.82 -9.29
CA VAL A 254 31.83 -33.69 -10.53
C VAL A 254 30.33 -33.47 -10.24
N GLY A 255 29.78 -34.17 -9.25
CA GLY A 255 28.39 -34.00 -8.83
C GLY A 255 28.11 -32.59 -8.30
N TRP A 256 29.06 -32.01 -7.55
CA TRP A 256 28.95 -30.64 -7.08
C TRP A 256 28.93 -29.63 -8.24
N TRP A 257 29.86 -29.76 -9.19
CA TRP A 257 29.91 -28.88 -10.36
C TRP A 257 28.64 -28.97 -11.21
N LEU A 258 28.12 -30.18 -11.43
CA LEU A 258 26.85 -30.38 -12.13
C LEU A 258 25.70 -29.65 -11.43
N LEU A 259 25.55 -29.82 -10.11
CA LEU A 259 24.51 -29.14 -9.33
C LEU A 259 24.70 -27.62 -9.33
N ALA A 260 25.93 -27.12 -9.24
CA ALA A 260 26.25 -25.70 -9.31
C ALA A 260 25.91 -25.10 -10.68
N THR A 261 26.26 -25.77 -11.78
CA THR A 261 25.91 -25.36 -13.14
C THR A 261 24.41 -25.36 -13.37
N LEU A 262 23.69 -26.39 -12.90
CA LEU A 262 22.23 -26.44 -12.98
C LEU A 262 21.57 -25.33 -12.15
N THR A 263 22.13 -25.02 -10.98
CA THR A 263 21.66 -23.91 -10.13
C THR A 263 21.86 -22.56 -10.83
N ALA A 264 23.03 -22.35 -11.46
CA ALA A 264 23.32 -21.15 -12.25
C ALA A 264 22.38 -21.05 -13.47
N ALA A 265 22.14 -22.14 -14.19
CA ALA A 265 21.18 -22.18 -15.29
C ALA A 265 19.75 -21.85 -14.83
N GLY A 266 19.35 -22.34 -13.64
CA GLY A 266 18.08 -21.98 -13.01
C GLY A 266 17.96 -20.47 -12.74
N TRP A 267 19.02 -19.84 -12.21
CA TRP A 267 19.05 -18.39 -12.00
C TRP A 267 18.98 -17.60 -13.31
N ILE A 268 19.70 -18.05 -14.35
CA ILE A 268 19.63 -17.45 -15.68
C ILE A 268 18.21 -17.56 -16.24
N ALA A 269 17.54 -18.70 -16.07
CA ALA A 269 16.16 -18.89 -16.51
C ALA A 269 15.19 -17.94 -15.78
N VAL A 270 15.33 -17.78 -14.45
CA VAL A 270 14.55 -16.79 -13.68
C VAL A 270 14.77 -15.39 -14.21
N ALA A 271 16.03 -14.96 -14.37
CA ALA A 271 16.37 -13.62 -14.85
C ALA A 271 15.86 -13.36 -16.28
N ALA A 272 15.94 -14.35 -17.17
CA ALA A 272 15.47 -14.26 -18.55
C ALA A 272 13.94 -14.13 -18.66
N MET A 273 13.18 -14.56 -17.65
CA MET A 273 11.73 -14.44 -17.62
C MET A 273 11.26 -13.03 -17.23
N GLU A 274 12.05 -12.27 -16.46
CA GLU A 274 11.65 -10.96 -15.95
C GLU A 274 11.22 -9.94 -17.02
N PRO A 275 11.91 -9.79 -18.16
CA PRO A 275 11.46 -8.93 -19.26
C PRO A 275 10.16 -9.41 -19.91
N GLY A 276 9.88 -10.71 -19.88
CA GLY A 276 8.69 -11.33 -20.46
C GLY A 276 7.44 -11.24 -19.59
N HIS A 277 7.58 -10.84 -18.31
CA HIS A 277 6.46 -10.65 -17.38
C HIS A 277 5.71 -9.32 -17.57
N GLY A 278 5.71 -8.73 -18.77
CA GLY A 278 4.99 -7.47 -19.02
C GLY A 278 3.51 -7.56 -18.64
N ARG A 279 3.00 -6.57 -17.88
CA ARG A 279 1.55 -6.44 -17.65
C ARG A 279 0.94 -5.78 -18.89
N SER A 280 0.00 -6.45 -19.55
CA SER A 280 -0.91 -5.78 -20.49
C SER A 280 -2.09 -5.25 -19.69
N GLU A 281 -2.31 -3.94 -19.75
CA GLU A 281 -3.53 -3.34 -19.20
C GLU A 281 -4.64 -3.31 -20.27
N GLU A 282 -4.26 -3.24 -21.55
CA GLU A 282 -5.16 -3.07 -22.70
C GLU A 282 -6.13 -4.24 -22.87
N GLU A 283 -5.66 -5.48 -22.69
CA GLU A 283 -6.45 -6.70 -22.89
C GLU A 283 -6.25 -7.70 -21.74
N PRO A 284 -7.26 -8.49 -21.37
CA PRO A 284 -7.11 -9.55 -20.37
C PRO A 284 -6.10 -10.60 -20.87
N ASP A 285 -5.03 -10.84 -20.12
CA ASP A 285 -4.06 -11.87 -20.47
C ASP A 285 -4.62 -13.27 -20.14
N GLU A 286 -5.34 -13.85 -21.10
CA GLU A 286 -5.84 -15.23 -21.03
C GLU A 286 -4.85 -16.27 -21.59
N SER A 287 -3.65 -15.83 -22.01
CA SER A 287 -2.68 -16.75 -22.58
C SER A 287 -2.27 -17.83 -21.58
N GLU A 288 -2.14 -19.07 -22.06
CA GLU A 288 -1.66 -20.15 -21.23
C GLU A 288 -0.28 -19.81 -20.66
N THR A 289 -0.06 -20.16 -19.39
CA THR A 289 1.27 -20.01 -18.79
C THR A 289 2.23 -20.91 -19.57
N PRO A 290 3.32 -20.37 -20.16
CA PRO A 290 4.23 -21.20 -20.94
C PRO A 290 4.71 -22.39 -20.12
N VAL A 291 4.77 -23.58 -20.73
CA VAL A 291 5.11 -24.83 -20.03
C VAL A 291 6.42 -24.71 -19.24
N LEU A 292 7.41 -24.01 -19.79
CA LEU A 292 8.69 -23.76 -19.13
C LEU A 292 8.52 -22.98 -17.81
N VAL A 293 7.67 -21.95 -17.80
CA VAL A 293 7.37 -21.12 -16.62
C VAL A 293 6.66 -21.97 -15.55
N GLY A 294 5.70 -22.78 -15.95
CA GLY A 294 4.99 -23.69 -15.04
C GLY A 294 5.88 -24.79 -14.44
N ARG A 295 6.88 -25.27 -15.19
CA ARG A 295 7.80 -26.35 -14.77
C ARG A 295 9.00 -25.86 -13.94
N LEU A 296 9.39 -24.59 -14.04
CA LEU A 296 10.57 -24.07 -13.37
C LEU A 296 10.59 -24.28 -11.84
N PRO A 297 9.50 -24.01 -11.08
CA PRO A 297 9.48 -24.28 -9.64
C PRO A 297 9.69 -25.75 -9.30
N TRP A 298 9.13 -26.65 -10.11
CA TRP A 298 9.27 -28.10 -9.93
C TRP A 298 10.68 -28.58 -10.26
N ALA A 299 11.30 -28.04 -11.31
CA ALA A 299 12.70 -28.30 -11.63
C ALA A 299 13.63 -27.80 -10.51
N ALA A 300 13.38 -26.59 -9.98
CA ALA A 300 14.12 -26.05 -8.84
C ALA A 300 13.93 -26.89 -7.57
N LEU A 301 12.72 -27.41 -7.34
CA LEU A 301 12.42 -28.30 -6.21
C LEU A 301 13.14 -29.65 -6.35
N ALA A 302 13.12 -30.25 -7.55
CA ALA A 302 13.84 -31.48 -7.83
C ALA A 302 15.35 -31.29 -7.67
N LEU A 303 15.90 -30.20 -8.19
CA LEU A 303 17.30 -29.82 -8.01
C LEU A 303 17.65 -29.67 -6.52
N LEU A 304 16.82 -28.97 -5.75
CA LEU A 304 17.01 -28.83 -4.31
C LEU A 304 16.95 -30.18 -3.59
N ALA A 305 16.02 -31.07 -3.96
CA ALA A 305 15.94 -32.41 -3.37
C ALA A 305 17.22 -33.23 -3.62
N VAL A 306 17.76 -33.20 -4.85
CA VAL A 306 19.05 -33.85 -5.16
C VAL A 306 20.19 -33.19 -4.38
N THR A 307 20.21 -31.85 -4.28
CA THR A 307 21.21 -31.13 -3.48
C THR A 307 21.11 -31.47 -2.00
N LEU A 308 19.92 -31.64 -1.43
CA LEU A 308 19.75 -32.07 -0.03
C LEU A 308 20.31 -33.48 0.20
N VAL A 309 20.07 -34.41 -0.73
CA VAL A 309 20.68 -35.76 -0.67
C VAL A 309 22.20 -35.66 -0.79
N HIS A 310 22.71 -34.86 -1.73
CA HIS A 310 24.14 -34.62 -1.91
C HIS A 310 24.78 -34.03 -0.66
N THR A 311 24.18 -32.99 -0.07
CA THR A 311 24.66 -32.31 1.15
C THR A 311 24.58 -33.23 2.36
N GLY A 312 23.49 -33.96 2.55
CA GLY A 312 23.29 -34.89 3.67
C GLY A 312 24.08 -36.21 3.57
N TRP A 313 24.73 -36.47 2.43
CA TRP A 313 25.54 -37.67 2.22
C TRP A 313 26.69 -37.74 3.23
N SER A 314 27.00 -38.95 3.70
CA SER A 314 27.96 -39.17 4.79
C SER A 314 29.35 -38.67 4.41
N ARG A 315 29.88 -37.70 5.19
CA ARG A 315 31.23 -37.15 5.07
C ARG A 315 31.86 -37.09 6.47
N PRO A 316 32.52 -38.17 6.93
CA PRO A 316 33.00 -38.28 8.31
C PRO A 316 34.03 -37.23 8.72
N HIS A 317 34.80 -36.71 7.76
CA HIS A 317 35.87 -35.72 8.00
C HIS A 317 35.44 -34.27 7.77
N TRP A 318 34.15 -34.03 7.52
CA TRP A 318 33.66 -32.67 7.31
C TRP A 318 33.36 -32.01 8.66
N GLU A 319 34.19 -31.05 9.04
CA GLU A 319 34.00 -30.22 10.22
C GLU A 319 33.52 -28.81 9.79
N ALA A 320 32.65 -28.23 10.61
CA ALA A 320 32.15 -26.87 10.40
C ALA A 320 32.89 -25.93 11.34
N GLU A 321 33.55 -24.93 10.77
CA GLU A 321 34.28 -23.89 11.50
C GLU A 321 33.80 -22.51 11.06
N GLY A 322 33.83 -21.55 11.98
CA GLY A 322 33.48 -20.16 11.73
C GLY A 322 32.06 -19.96 11.19
N ALA A 323 31.83 -18.82 10.54
CA ALA A 323 30.58 -18.53 9.86
C ALA A 323 30.48 -19.27 8.51
N LEU A 324 29.26 -19.60 8.08
CA LEU A 324 29.02 -20.23 6.80
C LEU A 324 29.41 -19.25 5.66
N PRO A 325 30.33 -19.60 4.74
CA PRO A 325 30.93 -18.65 3.79
C PRO A 325 29.97 -17.97 2.80
N ALA A 326 28.73 -18.44 2.69
CA ALA A 326 27.71 -17.85 1.83
C ALA A 326 27.28 -16.43 2.28
N GLY A 327 27.37 -16.10 3.58
CA GLY A 327 26.81 -14.86 4.12
C GLY A 327 27.63 -13.61 3.80
N ASP A 328 28.92 -13.62 4.13
CA ASP A 328 29.73 -12.39 4.21
C ASP A 328 29.99 -11.71 2.85
N GLY A 329 30.04 -12.47 1.76
CA GLY A 329 30.12 -11.90 0.40
C GLY A 329 28.76 -11.55 -0.20
N PHE A 330 27.71 -12.31 0.15
CA PHE A 330 26.41 -12.22 -0.51
C PHE A 330 25.64 -10.94 -0.15
N TYR A 331 25.50 -10.63 1.13
CA TYR A 331 24.66 -9.50 1.57
C TYR A 331 25.19 -8.13 1.11
N PRO A 332 26.51 -7.84 1.15
CA PRO A 332 27.04 -6.60 0.56
C PRO A 332 26.79 -6.50 -0.95
N VAL A 333 27.02 -7.58 -1.70
CA VAL A 333 26.75 -7.62 -3.16
C VAL A 333 25.27 -7.39 -3.44
N LEU A 334 24.38 -8.07 -2.71
CA LEU A 334 22.95 -7.88 -2.84
C LEU A 334 22.53 -6.43 -2.56
N ALA A 335 23.08 -5.80 -1.51
CA ALA A 335 22.79 -4.41 -1.17
C ALA A 335 23.30 -3.44 -2.26
N ILE A 336 24.48 -3.69 -2.84
CA ILE A 336 25.01 -2.92 -3.98
C ILE A 336 24.11 -3.06 -5.20
N VAL A 337 23.69 -4.29 -5.53
CA VAL A 337 22.76 -4.56 -6.64
C VAL A 337 21.44 -3.84 -6.41
N GLN A 338 20.85 -3.93 -5.22
CA GLN A 338 19.64 -3.20 -4.86
C GLN A 338 19.81 -1.69 -5.00
N GLY A 339 20.93 -1.13 -4.52
CA GLY A 339 21.26 0.30 -4.67
C GLY A 339 21.38 0.72 -6.14
N ALA A 340 22.04 -0.08 -6.97
CA ALA A 340 22.17 0.16 -8.40
C ALA A 340 20.81 0.09 -9.12
N LEU A 341 19.97 -0.88 -8.78
CA LEU A 341 18.61 -1.00 -9.32
C LEU A 341 17.73 0.19 -8.92
N VAL A 342 17.78 0.62 -7.65
CA VAL A 342 17.05 1.79 -7.15
C VAL A 342 17.55 3.07 -7.83
N LEU A 343 18.86 3.22 -8.03
CA LEU A 343 19.43 4.36 -8.77
C LEU A 343 18.96 4.35 -10.23
N GLY A 344 19.02 3.19 -10.91
CA GLY A 344 18.49 3.04 -12.26
C GLY A 344 17.00 3.39 -12.35
N LEU A 345 16.22 2.98 -11.34
CA LEU A 345 14.80 3.30 -11.24
C LEU A 345 14.60 4.81 -11.04
N ALA A 346 15.38 5.45 -10.18
CA ALA A 346 15.34 6.89 -9.95
C ALA A 346 15.67 7.69 -11.21
N LEU A 347 16.72 7.30 -11.94
CA LEU A 347 17.11 7.94 -13.20
C LEU A 347 16.02 7.77 -14.28
N THR A 348 15.47 6.57 -14.39
CA THR A 348 14.36 6.25 -15.32
C THR A 348 13.11 7.07 -14.98
N ALA A 349 12.75 7.13 -13.69
CA ALA A 349 11.60 7.89 -13.19
C ALA A 349 11.78 9.39 -13.41
N PHE A 350 12.98 9.92 -13.14
CA PHE A 350 13.31 11.32 -13.36
C PHE A 350 13.24 11.69 -14.86
N TRP A 351 13.75 10.82 -15.74
CA TRP A 351 13.64 11.03 -17.17
C TRP A 351 12.18 11.05 -17.63
N LEU A 352 11.34 10.12 -17.16
CA LEU A 352 9.91 10.14 -17.44
C LEU A 352 9.28 11.44 -16.93
N HIS A 353 9.58 11.83 -15.69
CA HIS A 353 9.06 13.07 -15.09
C HIS A 353 9.41 14.32 -15.89
N ARG A 354 10.63 14.44 -16.41
CA ARG A 354 11.04 15.60 -17.22
C ARG A 354 10.28 15.71 -18.54
N ASN A 355 9.81 14.58 -19.07
CA ASN A 355 9.02 14.50 -20.30
C ASN A 355 7.50 14.50 -20.03
N ALA A 356 7.08 14.46 -18.77
CA ALA A 356 5.67 14.50 -18.40
C ALA A 356 5.08 15.92 -18.53
N PRO A 357 3.80 16.06 -18.89
CA PRO A 357 3.10 17.35 -18.85
C PRO A 357 3.20 18.01 -17.47
N ARG A 358 3.30 19.35 -17.43
CA ARG A 358 3.46 20.10 -16.16
C ARG A 358 2.34 19.80 -15.14
N MET A 359 1.14 19.50 -15.62
CA MET A 359 -0.05 19.23 -14.79
C MET A 359 -0.02 17.86 -14.10
N ASP A 360 0.76 16.91 -14.61
CA ASP A 360 0.82 15.52 -14.10
C ASP A 360 2.18 15.23 -13.43
N ARG A 361 2.84 16.28 -12.94
CA ARG A 361 4.12 16.17 -12.21
C ARG A 361 3.88 15.52 -10.84
N GLY A 362 4.12 14.21 -10.78
CA GLY A 362 4.01 13.42 -9.54
C GLY A 362 4.93 13.88 -8.41
N ALA A 363 4.68 13.34 -7.22
CA ALA A 363 5.41 13.63 -5.98
C ALA A 363 6.92 13.48 -6.13
N LEU A 364 7.68 14.26 -5.36
CA LEU A 364 9.15 14.19 -5.29
C LEU A 364 9.83 14.31 -6.66
N LEU A 365 9.34 15.18 -7.54
CA LEU A 365 9.88 15.34 -8.90
C LEU A 365 9.86 14.01 -9.68
N GLY A 366 8.82 13.20 -9.48
CA GLY A 366 8.66 11.88 -10.08
C GLY A 366 9.47 10.76 -9.44
N LEU A 367 10.26 11.03 -8.40
CA LEU A 367 11.06 10.02 -7.70
C LEU A 367 10.24 9.16 -6.73
N GLY A 368 8.93 9.39 -6.60
CA GLY A 368 8.07 8.71 -5.63
C GLY A 368 8.22 7.18 -5.64
N GLY A 369 8.19 6.55 -6.82
CA GLY A 369 8.35 5.09 -6.91
C GLY A 369 9.75 4.61 -6.53
N ALA A 370 10.80 5.34 -6.86
CA ALA A 370 12.17 5.00 -6.46
C ALA A 370 12.38 5.15 -4.95
N SER A 371 11.82 6.21 -4.34
CA SER A 371 11.80 6.42 -2.89
C SER A 371 11.10 5.27 -2.17
N VAL A 372 9.93 4.87 -2.65
CA VAL A 372 9.16 3.77 -2.06
C VAL A 372 9.88 2.42 -2.24
N ALA A 373 10.52 2.18 -3.37
CA ALA A 373 11.36 1.00 -3.58
C ALA A 373 12.58 0.97 -2.63
N MET A 374 13.26 2.11 -2.42
CA MET A 374 14.35 2.22 -1.46
C MET A 374 13.89 1.92 -0.02
N ILE A 375 12.73 2.44 0.36
CA ILE A 375 12.12 2.16 1.67
C ILE A 375 11.78 0.66 1.80
N ALA A 376 11.29 0.01 0.72
CA ALA A 376 11.05 -1.42 0.73
C ALA A 376 12.34 -2.23 0.95
N CYS A 377 13.44 -1.87 0.28
CA CYS A 377 14.75 -2.50 0.49
C CYS A 377 15.27 -2.29 1.92
N ALA A 378 15.20 -1.05 2.43
CA ALA A 378 15.63 -0.73 3.79
C ALA A 378 14.81 -1.50 4.83
N LEU A 379 13.48 -1.54 4.69
CA LEU A 379 12.59 -2.26 5.58
C LEU A 379 12.84 -3.78 5.54
N ALA A 380 13.00 -4.36 4.36
CA ALA A 380 13.30 -5.79 4.21
C ALA A 380 14.66 -6.15 4.81
N GLY A 381 15.69 -5.32 4.57
CA GLY A 381 17.02 -5.49 5.15
C GLY A 381 16.98 -5.40 6.68
N MET A 382 16.32 -4.38 7.22
CA MET A 382 16.15 -4.22 8.67
C MET A 382 15.40 -5.39 9.30
N LEU A 383 14.30 -5.87 8.71
CA LEU A 383 13.55 -7.01 9.25
C LEU A 383 14.39 -8.29 9.22
N THR A 384 15.12 -8.51 8.13
CA THR A 384 16.02 -9.66 7.97
C THR A 384 17.15 -9.61 8.99
N GLY A 385 17.87 -8.49 9.06
CA GLY A 385 18.92 -8.27 10.03
C GLY A 385 18.43 -8.39 11.47
N ALA A 386 17.24 -7.88 11.77
CA ALA A 386 16.66 -7.95 13.11
C ALA A 386 16.41 -9.38 13.58
N VAL A 387 15.84 -10.23 12.73
CA VAL A 387 15.56 -11.63 13.06
C VAL A 387 16.86 -12.42 13.26
N VAL A 388 17.83 -12.25 12.36
CA VAL A 388 19.10 -12.98 12.42
C VAL A 388 19.93 -12.51 13.63
N GLN A 389 19.98 -11.21 13.90
CA GLN A 389 20.66 -10.64 15.08
C GLN A 389 20.03 -11.09 16.39
N TRP A 390 18.69 -11.05 16.47
CA TRP A 390 17.98 -11.52 17.65
C TRP A 390 18.25 -13.00 17.93
N LEU A 391 18.24 -13.84 16.89
CA LEU A 391 18.55 -15.26 17.04
C LEU A 391 20.00 -15.49 17.48
N GLY A 392 20.97 -14.78 16.89
CA GLY A 392 22.37 -14.85 17.31
C GLY A 392 22.57 -14.48 18.77
N ALA A 393 21.97 -13.37 19.21
CA ALA A 393 22.02 -12.92 20.61
C ALA A 393 21.29 -13.88 21.57
N TRP A 394 20.26 -14.59 21.10
CA TRP A 394 19.56 -15.60 21.88
C TRP A 394 20.38 -16.89 22.04
N LEU A 395 21.12 -17.31 21.00
CA LEU A 395 21.96 -18.50 21.04
C LEU A 395 23.19 -18.34 21.94
N GLU A 396 23.76 -17.14 21.99
CA GLU A 396 24.89 -16.84 22.87
C GLU A 396 24.68 -15.48 23.58
N PRO A 397 24.01 -15.49 24.75
CA PRO A 397 23.78 -14.29 25.54
C PRO A 397 25.10 -13.77 26.15
N GLY A 398 25.81 -12.88 25.45
CA GLY A 398 27.00 -12.21 26.01
C GLY A 398 28.06 -11.70 25.03
N SER A 399 28.06 -12.14 23.77
CA SER A 399 29.22 -11.94 22.86
C SER A 399 28.89 -12.00 21.36
N ALA A 400 27.87 -12.78 20.94
CA ALA A 400 27.55 -12.97 19.53
C ALA A 400 27.11 -11.68 18.81
N SER A 401 26.58 -10.70 19.53
CA SER A 401 26.18 -9.41 18.95
C SER A 401 27.32 -8.39 18.88
N THR A 402 28.47 -8.61 19.53
CA THR A 402 29.59 -7.65 19.63
C THR A 402 30.86 -8.14 18.94
N GLY A 403 30.97 -9.44 18.65
CA GLY A 403 32.21 -10.03 18.11
C GLY A 403 33.36 -9.97 19.12
N ALA A 404 33.03 -10.00 20.42
CA ALA A 404 33.98 -9.84 21.50
C ALA A 404 34.98 -11.02 21.57
N PRO A 405 36.22 -10.80 22.07
CA PRO A 405 37.18 -11.87 22.32
C PRO A 405 36.55 -12.92 23.25
N GLY A 406 36.44 -14.17 22.79
CA GLY A 406 35.83 -15.28 23.53
C GLY A 406 34.41 -15.66 23.10
N ALA A 407 33.87 -15.11 22.01
CA ALA A 407 32.62 -15.59 21.41
C ALA A 407 32.72 -17.08 21.00
N VAL A 408 31.70 -17.85 21.37
CA VAL A 408 31.54 -19.28 21.10
C VAL A 408 31.10 -19.54 19.66
N ILE A 409 30.31 -18.62 19.09
CA ILE A 409 29.96 -18.62 17.66
C ILE A 409 30.45 -17.31 16.99
N ALA A 410 30.72 -17.36 15.69
CA ALA A 410 31.15 -16.20 14.92
C ALA A 410 30.06 -15.10 14.86
N GLY A 411 28.80 -15.52 14.91
CA GLY A 411 27.63 -14.65 14.92
C GLY A 411 27.08 -14.36 13.52
N PRO A 412 26.16 -13.38 13.42
CA PRO A 412 25.48 -13.05 12.17
C PRO A 412 26.39 -12.43 11.11
N PRO A 413 26.04 -12.57 9.80
CA PRO A 413 26.78 -11.97 8.70
C PRO A 413 27.07 -10.48 8.93
N VAL A 414 28.28 -10.05 8.61
CA VAL A 414 28.80 -8.72 8.99
C VAL A 414 27.89 -7.57 8.51
N GLN A 415 27.36 -7.66 7.28
CA GLN A 415 26.41 -6.67 6.74
C GLN A 415 25.17 -6.51 7.64
N LEU A 416 24.60 -7.60 8.15
CA LEU A 416 23.40 -7.56 8.98
C LEU A 416 23.70 -6.92 10.35
N SER A 417 24.91 -7.12 10.87
CA SER A 417 25.41 -6.44 12.06
C SER A 417 25.50 -4.92 11.85
N TRP A 418 26.08 -4.47 10.74
CA TRP A 418 26.08 -3.06 10.35
C TRP A 418 24.67 -2.50 10.14
N GLN A 419 23.75 -3.26 9.53
CA GLN A 419 22.36 -2.83 9.39
C GLN A 419 21.71 -2.58 10.74
N SER A 420 21.88 -3.48 11.71
CA SER A 420 21.30 -3.32 13.04
C SER A 420 21.84 -2.10 13.79
N SER A 421 23.13 -1.74 13.63
CA SER A 421 23.74 -0.58 14.27
C SER A 421 23.23 0.76 13.74
N THR A 422 22.55 0.78 12.58
CA THR A 422 21.91 1.99 12.05
C THR A 422 20.53 2.27 12.64
N ILE A 423 19.91 1.31 13.35
CA ILE A 423 18.56 1.49 13.93
C ILE A 423 18.49 2.71 14.85
N PRO A 424 19.43 2.95 15.81
CA PRO A 424 19.42 4.16 16.62
C PRO A 424 19.51 5.45 15.80
N ALA A 425 20.37 5.48 14.78
CA ALA A 425 20.50 6.65 13.90
C ALA A 425 19.21 6.93 13.12
N LEU A 426 18.54 5.88 12.62
CA LEU A 426 17.24 6.00 11.97
C LEU A 426 16.16 6.53 12.94
N LEU A 427 16.15 6.07 14.20
CA LEU A 427 15.24 6.60 15.21
C LEU A 427 15.48 8.10 15.47
N VAL A 428 16.73 8.53 15.53
CA VAL A 428 17.06 9.97 15.65
C VAL A 428 16.53 10.75 14.45
N VAL A 429 16.70 10.25 13.23
CA VAL A 429 16.13 10.88 12.02
C VAL A 429 14.61 10.99 12.13
N LEU A 430 13.93 9.91 12.53
CA LEU A 430 12.47 9.93 12.71
C LEU A 430 12.02 10.91 13.81
N LEU A 431 12.77 11.02 14.91
CA LEU A 431 12.50 11.98 15.98
C LEU A 431 12.68 13.42 15.51
N VAL A 432 13.74 13.72 14.76
CA VAL A 432 14.00 15.05 14.18
C VAL A 432 12.89 15.43 13.19
N LEU A 433 12.50 14.51 12.30
CA LEU A 433 11.41 14.72 11.36
C LEU A 433 10.07 14.92 12.09
N GLY A 434 9.80 14.14 13.14
CA GLY A 434 8.63 14.27 14.00
C GLY A 434 8.59 15.61 14.74
N ALA A 435 9.72 16.06 15.30
CA ALA A 435 9.84 17.35 15.96
C ALA A 435 9.65 18.52 14.97
N ALA A 436 10.20 18.41 13.75
CA ALA A 436 10.01 19.39 12.69
C ALA A 436 8.54 19.47 12.25
N ALA A 437 7.87 18.32 12.08
CA ALA A 437 6.45 18.24 11.77
C ALA A 437 5.60 18.86 12.90
N LEU A 438 5.89 18.52 14.16
CA LEU A 438 5.21 19.09 15.33
C LEU A 438 5.39 20.61 15.38
N ARG A 439 6.60 21.11 15.18
CA ARG A 439 6.89 22.56 15.13
C ARG A 439 6.11 23.25 14.00
N SER A 440 5.99 22.62 12.83
CA SER A 440 5.19 23.13 11.71
C SER A 440 3.71 23.25 12.10
N VAL A 441 3.14 22.19 12.69
CA VAL A 441 1.74 22.17 13.17
C VAL A 441 1.51 23.25 14.21
N LEU A 442 2.40 23.39 15.20
CA LEU A 442 2.27 24.41 16.25
C LEU A 442 2.33 25.83 15.68
N ARG A 443 3.22 26.10 14.71
CA ARG A 443 3.30 27.39 14.01
C ARG A 443 2.04 27.68 13.21
N ARG A 444 1.54 26.70 12.46
CA ARG A 444 0.33 26.86 11.65
C ARG A 444 -0.90 27.10 12.52
N ARG A 445 -1.03 26.36 13.63
CA ARG A 445 -2.06 26.58 14.64
C ARG A 445 -2.03 28.01 15.20
N ALA A 446 -0.86 28.48 15.62
CA ALA A 446 -0.72 29.83 16.19
C ALA A 446 -1.12 30.92 15.18
N ALA A 447 -0.85 30.70 13.89
CA ALA A 447 -1.28 31.61 12.83
C ALA A 447 -2.79 31.56 12.53
N LEU A 448 -3.44 30.41 12.73
CA LEU A 448 -4.86 30.21 12.44
C LEU A 448 -5.78 30.63 13.60
N GLU A 449 -5.34 30.46 14.86
CA GLU A 449 -6.15 30.66 16.07
C GLU A 449 -6.91 32.01 16.10
N PRO A 450 -6.29 33.17 15.77
CA PRO A 450 -6.98 34.46 15.83
C PRO A 450 -8.14 34.60 14.84
N GLY A 451 -8.10 33.89 13.70
CA GLY A 451 -9.07 34.01 12.61
C GLY A 451 -10.22 33.01 12.67
N VAL A 452 -10.20 32.02 13.59
CA VAL A 452 -11.17 30.91 13.58
C VAL A 452 -12.60 31.41 13.74
N ARG A 453 -12.85 32.33 14.68
CA ARG A 453 -14.20 32.84 14.95
C ARG A 453 -14.82 33.55 13.75
N GLY A 454 -14.00 34.24 12.94
CA GLY A 454 -14.44 34.93 11.72
C GLY A 454 -14.96 34.01 10.62
N ARG A 455 -14.77 32.70 10.76
CA ARG A 455 -15.30 31.68 9.84
C ARG A 455 -16.75 31.29 10.09
N TYR A 456 -17.35 31.82 11.17
CA TYR A 456 -18.73 31.54 11.57
C TYR A 456 -19.53 32.86 11.65
N PRO A 457 -19.74 33.55 10.51
CA PRO A 457 -20.30 34.90 10.50
C PRO A 457 -21.73 34.96 11.08
N ASP A 458 -22.51 33.89 10.91
CA ASP A 458 -23.92 33.82 11.31
C ASP A 458 -24.11 33.57 12.82
N GLU A 459 -23.03 33.27 13.54
CA GLU A 459 -23.08 33.13 14.98
C GLU A 459 -22.77 34.46 15.66
N SER A 460 -23.36 34.69 16.83
CA SER A 460 -23.16 35.91 17.64
C SER A 460 -22.41 35.66 18.94
N CYS A 461 -21.99 34.41 19.21
CA CYS A 461 -21.29 34.07 20.44
C CYS A 461 -19.91 34.74 20.51
N ALA A 462 -19.49 35.07 21.74
CA ALA A 462 -18.15 35.61 22.00
C ALA A 462 -17.06 34.62 21.57
N PRO A 463 -15.88 35.10 21.12
CA PRO A 463 -14.77 34.22 20.80
C PRO A 463 -14.34 33.43 22.04
N ASP A 464 -14.35 32.10 21.93
CA ASP A 464 -13.80 31.20 22.93
C ASP A 464 -12.40 30.77 22.48
N ARG A 465 -11.41 31.05 23.33
CA ARG A 465 -10.01 30.74 23.07
C ARG A 465 -9.76 29.24 22.98
N GLU A 466 -10.34 28.43 23.86
CA GLU A 466 -10.13 26.98 23.87
C GLU A 466 -10.73 26.35 22.62
N ARG A 467 -11.94 26.78 22.25
CA ARG A 467 -12.63 26.33 21.03
C ARG A 467 -11.86 26.70 19.77
N SER A 468 -11.44 27.97 19.65
CA SER A 468 -10.63 28.44 18.51
C SER A 468 -9.33 27.66 18.40
N ARG A 469 -8.67 27.42 19.53
CA ARG A 469 -7.43 26.66 19.64
C ARG A 469 -7.60 25.18 19.27
N ALA A 470 -8.76 24.58 19.56
CA ALA A 470 -9.08 23.20 19.18
C ALA A 470 -9.32 23.07 17.67
N ILE A 471 -10.12 23.96 17.08
CA ILE A 471 -10.41 24.00 15.64
C ILE A 471 -9.12 24.30 14.84
N ALA A 472 -8.36 25.32 15.23
CA ALA A 472 -7.07 25.63 14.62
C ALA A 472 -6.08 24.47 14.70
N SER A 473 -6.08 23.72 15.81
CA SER A 473 -5.27 22.51 15.97
C SER A 473 -5.73 21.38 15.05
N ALA A 474 -7.03 21.20 14.86
CA ALA A 474 -7.57 20.22 13.92
C ALA A 474 -7.15 20.54 12.47
N ILE A 475 -7.34 21.78 12.03
CA ILE A 475 -6.92 22.25 10.69
C ILE A 475 -5.41 22.13 10.51
N ALA A 476 -4.62 22.56 11.50
CA ALA A 476 -3.16 22.52 11.41
C ALA A 476 -2.63 21.07 11.34
N ARG A 477 -3.22 20.14 12.11
CA ARG A 477 -2.88 18.71 12.03
C ARG A 477 -3.31 18.10 10.71
N ALA A 478 -4.50 18.46 10.22
CA ALA A 478 -4.98 18.01 8.92
C ALA A 478 -4.04 18.44 7.80
N GLY A 479 -3.59 19.70 7.79
CA GLY A 479 -2.61 20.23 6.84
C GLY A 479 -1.23 19.57 6.90
N ALA A 480 -0.89 18.87 8.00
CA ALA A 480 0.41 18.20 8.12
C ALA A 480 0.58 17.07 7.10
N THR A 481 -0.51 16.42 6.69
CA THR A 481 -0.51 15.35 5.68
C THR A 481 0.03 15.84 4.33
N ASP A 482 -0.10 17.14 4.02
CA ASP A 482 0.44 17.72 2.78
C ASP A 482 1.98 17.74 2.74
N SER A 483 2.63 17.57 3.90
CA SER A 483 4.09 17.46 4.01
C SER A 483 4.61 16.04 3.82
N ALA A 484 3.74 15.04 3.66
CA ALA A 484 4.13 13.64 3.55
C ALA A 484 5.18 13.36 2.45
N PRO A 485 5.09 13.92 1.23
CA PRO A 485 6.13 13.74 0.23
C PRO A 485 7.51 14.20 0.71
N LYS A 486 7.60 15.37 1.37
CA LYS A 486 8.87 15.90 1.88
C LYS A 486 9.47 15.01 2.96
N LEU A 487 8.65 14.50 3.87
CA LEU A 487 9.08 13.58 4.92
C LEU A 487 9.62 12.27 4.31
N ILE A 488 8.91 11.71 3.32
CA ILE A 488 9.36 10.52 2.59
C ILE A 488 10.66 10.79 1.84
N GLY A 489 10.83 11.97 1.24
CA GLY A 489 12.07 12.38 0.59
C GLY A 489 13.26 12.41 1.55
N TRP A 490 13.10 13.03 2.73
CA TRP A 490 14.14 13.05 3.76
C TRP A 490 14.44 11.67 4.34
N LEU A 491 13.41 10.86 4.58
CA LEU A 491 13.56 9.49 5.03
C LEU A 491 14.33 8.66 4.00
N THR A 492 14.00 8.80 2.72
CA THR A 492 14.71 8.13 1.61
C THR A 492 16.17 8.55 1.58
N ALA A 493 16.46 9.85 1.67
CA ALA A 493 17.84 10.36 1.68
C ALA A 493 18.64 9.78 2.86
N ALA A 494 18.04 9.75 4.07
CA ALA A 494 18.65 9.12 5.23
C ALA A 494 18.88 7.62 5.02
N SER A 495 17.92 6.88 4.46
CA SER A 495 18.07 5.45 4.16
C SER A 495 19.20 5.17 3.16
N VAL A 496 19.38 6.04 2.16
CA VAL A 496 20.51 5.93 1.22
C VAL A 496 21.84 6.14 1.94
N VAL A 497 21.97 7.20 2.74
CA VAL A 497 23.20 7.50 3.49
C VAL A 497 23.55 6.36 4.46
N LEU A 498 22.57 5.89 5.23
CA LEU A 498 22.75 4.77 6.16
C LEU A 498 23.10 3.48 5.40
N GLY A 499 22.43 3.20 4.28
CA GLY A 499 22.73 2.03 3.44
C GLY A 499 24.14 2.03 2.88
N LEU A 500 24.63 3.20 2.43
CA LEU A 500 26.02 3.36 1.97
C LEU A 500 27.02 3.14 3.11
N ALA A 501 26.75 3.68 4.30
CA ALA A 501 27.59 3.46 5.48
C ALA A 501 27.64 1.98 5.88
N VAL A 502 26.51 1.28 5.81
CA VAL A 502 26.42 -0.17 6.07
C VAL A 502 27.26 -0.96 5.09
N VAL A 503 27.12 -0.70 3.78
CA VAL A 503 27.91 -1.40 2.75
C VAL A 503 29.40 -1.11 2.94
N ALA A 504 29.79 0.15 3.15
CA ALA A 504 31.18 0.52 3.38
C ALA A 504 31.76 -0.17 4.63
N GLY A 505 31.00 -0.21 5.72
CA GLY A 505 31.38 -0.92 6.94
C GLY A 505 31.51 -2.42 6.73
N ALA A 506 30.59 -3.04 5.99
CA ALA A 506 30.64 -4.49 5.75
C ALA A 506 31.82 -4.93 4.89
N LEU A 507 32.30 -4.08 3.97
CA LEU A 507 33.51 -4.36 3.17
C LEU A 507 34.78 -4.50 4.02
N THR A 508 34.77 -4.08 5.29
CA THR A 508 35.88 -4.32 6.23
C THR A 508 35.97 -5.78 6.70
N GLY A 509 34.92 -6.58 6.48
CA GLY A 509 34.82 -7.96 6.99
C GLY A 509 34.70 -8.06 8.51
N LYS A 510 34.48 -6.94 9.21
CA LYS A 510 34.44 -6.87 10.68
C LYS A 510 33.18 -6.14 11.16
N PRO A 511 32.61 -6.52 12.32
CA PRO A 511 31.46 -5.83 12.90
C PRO A 511 31.84 -4.42 13.40
N PRO A 512 30.86 -3.51 13.56
CA PRO A 512 31.10 -2.10 13.88
C PRO A 512 32.02 -1.85 15.09
N ALA A 513 31.79 -2.53 16.21
CA ALA A 513 32.56 -2.39 17.44
C ALA A 513 34.03 -2.78 17.26
N VAL A 514 34.30 -3.83 16.48
CA VAL A 514 35.68 -4.29 16.20
C VAL A 514 36.40 -3.34 15.27
N VAL A 515 35.71 -2.76 14.27
CA VAL A 515 36.30 -1.73 13.39
C VAL A 515 36.65 -0.47 14.16
N ALA A 516 35.83 -0.09 15.14
CA ALA A 516 36.02 1.11 15.94
C ALA A 516 36.95 0.90 17.16
N ALA A 517 37.47 -0.30 17.39
CA ALA A 517 38.25 -0.63 18.59
C ALA A 517 39.49 0.25 18.76
N ASP A 518 40.16 0.58 17.65
CA ASP A 518 41.36 1.44 17.63
C ASP A 518 41.04 2.94 17.45
N ALA A 519 39.75 3.30 17.39
CA ALA A 519 39.32 4.69 17.25
C ALA A 519 39.42 5.44 18.60
N PRO A 520 39.40 6.79 18.60
CA PRO A 520 39.33 7.56 19.84
C PRO A 520 38.19 7.08 20.75
N GLY A 521 38.42 7.03 22.06
CA GLY A 521 37.49 6.43 23.03
C GLY A 521 36.00 6.77 22.85
N PRO A 522 35.60 8.03 22.58
CA PRO A 522 34.21 8.36 22.31
C PRO A 522 33.61 7.69 21.06
N VAL A 523 34.42 7.49 20.01
CA VAL A 523 34.00 6.84 18.75
C VAL A 523 33.83 5.34 18.97
N ALA A 524 34.80 4.70 19.64
CA ALA A 524 34.73 3.29 20.01
C ALA A 524 33.48 3.01 20.87
N ALA A 525 33.27 3.81 21.93
CA ALA A 525 32.11 3.70 22.81
C ALA A 525 30.78 3.93 22.06
N PHE A 526 30.74 4.88 21.12
CA PHE A 526 29.54 5.13 20.31
C PHE A 526 29.21 3.97 19.37
N ALA A 527 30.22 3.35 18.75
CA ALA A 527 30.04 2.20 17.87
C ALA A 527 29.51 0.99 18.65
N GLU A 528 30.11 0.70 19.81
CA GLU A 528 29.67 -0.38 20.71
C GLU A 528 28.24 -0.13 21.22
N PHE A 529 27.94 1.09 21.66
CA PHE A 529 26.61 1.49 22.09
C PHE A 529 25.58 1.32 20.96
N SER A 530 25.90 1.80 19.75
CA SER A 530 24.98 1.74 18.61
C SER A 530 24.71 0.31 18.16
N GLN A 531 25.73 -0.54 18.15
CA GLN A 531 25.59 -1.96 17.84
C GLN A 531 24.74 -2.69 18.89
N THR A 532 25.04 -2.48 20.17
CA THR A 532 24.32 -3.12 21.29
C THR A 532 22.87 -2.66 21.35
N LEU A 533 22.63 -1.34 21.33
CA LEU A 533 21.29 -0.77 21.33
C LEU A 533 20.53 -1.19 20.06
N GLY A 534 21.19 -1.20 18.91
CA GLY A 534 20.63 -1.67 17.65
C GLY A 534 20.11 -3.12 17.73
N ALA A 535 20.91 -4.03 18.29
CA ALA A 535 20.52 -5.42 18.50
C ALA A 535 19.32 -5.56 19.46
N TRP A 536 19.31 -4.83 20.58
CA TRP A 536 18.17 -4.81 21.51
C TRP A 536 16.90 -4.25 20.88
N LEU A 537 17.01 -3.12 20.19
CA LEU A 537 15.88 -2.50 19.49
C LEU A 537 15.34 -3.39 18.37
N ALA A 538 16.22 -4.15 17.71
CA ALA A 538 15.80 -5.13 16.71
C ALA A 538 14.96 -6.26 17.32
N GLY A 539 15.38 -6.81 18.48
CA GLY A 539 14.61 -7.79 19.23
C GLY A 539 13.27 -7.22 19.74
N ILE A 540 13.28 -6.01 20.29
CA ILE A 540 12.07 -5.30 20.73
C ILE A 540 11.15 -5.04 19.53
N LEU A 541 11.68 -4.66 18.38
CA LEU A 541 10.90 -4.44 17.17
C LEU A 541 10.17 -5.73 16.79
N VAL A 542 10.84 -6.87 16.73
CA VAL A 542 10.20 -8.17 16.44
C VAL A 542 9.08 -8.49 17.46
N LEU A 543 9.32 -8.28 18.76
CA LEU A 543 8.31 -8.51 19.80
C LEU A 543 7.13 -7.53 19.70
N ALA A 544 7.41 -6.25 19.45
CA ALA A 544 6.40 -5.22 19.28
C ALA A 544 5.54 -5.50 18.04
N LEU A 545 6.17 -5.96 16.95
CA LEU A 545 5.52 -6.39 15.73
C LEU A 545 4.55 -7.57 15.99
N LEU A 546 4.99 -8.60 16.72
CA LEU A 546 4.13 -9.71 17.14
C LEU A 546 2.98 -9.25 18.04
N ALA A 547 3.26 -8.35 18.99
CA ALA A 547 2.26 -7.80 19.90
C ALA A 547 1.22 -6.92 19.18
N VAL A 548 1.63 -6.08 18.24
CA VAL A 548 0.75 -5.26 17.39
C VAL A 548 -0.09 -6.16 16.50
N GLY A 549 0.50 -7.18 15.87
CA GLY A 549 -0.25 -8.18 15.10
C GLY A 549 -1.35 -8.86 15.94
N ARG A 550 -1.01 -9.26 17.17
CA ARG A 550 -1.96 -9.85 18.13
C ARG A 550 -3.02 -8.84 18.61
N ARG A 551 -2.66 -7.57 18.81
CA ARG A 551 -3.60 -6.52 19.23
C ARG A 551 -4.55 -6.12 18.10
N ALA A 552 -4.03 -5.94 16.88
CA ALA A 552 -4.83 -5.68 15.69
C ALA A 552 -5.80 -6.83 15.36
N TYR A 553 -5.49 -8.06 15.80
CA TYR A 553 -6.43 -9.17 15.76
C TYR A 553 -7.63 -9.00 16.73
N LYS A 554 -7.41 -8.41 17.91
CA LYS A 554 -8.43 -8.32 18.97
C LYS A 554 -9.21 -7.00 19.02
N ASP A 555 -8.63 -5.90 18.53
CA ASP A 555 -9.15 -4.55 18.78
C ASP A 555 -9.63 -3.84 17.49
N ALA A 556 -10.87 -3.36 17.49
CA ALA A 556 -11.47 -2.59 16.39
C ALA A 556 -10.85 -1.21 16.16
N GLY A 557 -10.42 -0.53 17.23
CA GLY A 557 -9.82 0.81 17.15
C GLY A 557 -8.40 0.77 16.58
N ALA A 558 -7.57 -0.16 17.06
CA ALA A 558 -6.21 -0.36 16.56
C ALA A 558 -6.15 -0.72 15.07
N ARG A 559 -7.20 -1.38 14.53
CA ARG A 559 -7.35 -1.69 13.10
C ARG A 559 -7.51 -0.44 12.22
N ARG A 560 -8.12 0.63 12.73
CA ARG A 560 -8.47 1.80 11.91
C ARG A 560 -7.25 2.64 11.52
N THR A 561 -6.24 2.78 12.39
CA THR A 561 -5.03 3.57 12.11
C THR A 561 -4.05 2.85 11.20
N VAL A 562 -3.87 1.53 11.38
CA VAL A 562 -3.03 0.70 10.50
C VAL A 562 -3.70 0.48 9.13
N GLY A 563 -5.04 0.52 9.09
CA GLY A 563 -5.84 0.30 7.88
C GLY A 563 -5.47 1.22 6.72
N ILE A 564 -5.38 2.53 6.93
CA ILE A 564 -5.24 3.51 5.83
C ILE A 564 -4.03 3.23 4.94
N LEU A 565 -2.84 2.98 5.52
CA LEU A 565 -1.63 2.66 4.74
C LEU A 565 -1.80 1.33 3.99
N TRP A 566 -2.42 0.36 4.65
CA TRP A 566 -2.71 -0.94 4.07
C TRP A 566 -3.70 -0.84 2.91
N ASP A 567 -4.70 0.03 3.00
CA ASP A 567 -5.73 0.18 1.97
C ASP A 567 -5.18 0.83 0.70
N VAL A 568 -4.25 1.77 0.86
CA VAL A 568 -3.51 2.35 -0.28
C VAL A 568 -2.63 1.28 -0.90
N GLY A 569 -1.92 0.49 -0.09
CA GLY A 569 -1.05 -0.57 -0.58
C GLY A 569 -1.79 -1.74 -1.25
N THR A 570 -3.01 -2.04 -0.80
CA THR A 570 -3.85 -3.16 -1.28
C THR A 570 -4.97 -2.73 -2.22
N PHE A 571 -5.04 -1.45 -2.59
CA PHE A 571 -5.88 -0.98 -3.70
C PHE A 571 -5.33 -1.43 -5.05
N TRP A 572 -4.03 -1.66 -5.16
CA TRP A 572 -3.39 -1.90 -6.44
C TRP A 572 -3.18 -3.39 -6.73
N PRO A 573 -3.46 -3.85 -7.96
CA PRO A 573 -3.16 -5.22 -8.38
C PRO A 573 -1.69 -5.60 -8.16
N ARG A 574 -1.44 -6.90 -8.01
CA ARG A 574 -0.08 -7.43 -8.00
C ARG A 574 0.54 -7.28 -9.38
N ALA A 575 1.64 -6.54 -9.44
CA ALA A 575 2.34 -6.25 -10.69
C ALA A 575 3.85 -6.51 -10.59
N ALA A 576 4.47 -6.30 -9.43
CA ALA A 576 5.89 -6.56 -9.23
C ALA A 576 6.17 -7.76 -8.33
N HIS A 577 5.36 -7.96 -7.27
CA HIS A 577 5.64 -8.98 -6.27
C HIS A 577 4.43 -9.92 -6.05
N PRO A 578 4.53 -11.24 -6.34
CA PRO A 578 3.40 -12.18 -6.28
C PRO A 578 2.95 -12.51 -4.86
N PHE A 579 3.82 -12.30 -3.87
CA PHE A 579 3.52 -12.48 -2.45
C PHE A 579 3.03 -11.20 -1.76
N ALA A 580 2.86 -10.10 -2.49
CA ALA A 580 2.19 -8.92 -1.92
C ALA A 580 0.76 -9.29 -1.50
N PRO A 581 0.14 -8.59 -0.53
CA PRO A 581 -1.24 -8.84 -0.15
C PRO A 581 -2.20 -8.71 -1.35
N PRO A 582 -3.33 -9.43 -1.37
CA PRO A 582 -4.27 -9.37 -2.48
C PRO A 582 -4.91 -7.99 -2.62
N CYS A 583 -5.25 -7.64 -3.85
CA CYS A 583 -5.93 -6.39 -4.14
C CYS A 583 -7.43 -6.53 -3.91
N TYR A 584 -8.01 -5.70 -3.03
CA TYR A 584 -9.46 -5.72 -2.84
C TYR A 584 -10.21 -5.04 -4.00
N ALA A 585 -9.56 -4.11 -4.71
CA ALA A 585 -10.18 -3.37 -5.81
C ALA A 585 -10.38 -4.22 -7.07
N GLU A 586 -9.55 -5.26 -7.30
CA GLU A 586 -9.76 -6.28 -8.35
C GLU A 586 -11.12 -7.00 -8.22
N ARG A 587 -11.74 -6.94 -7.04
CA ARG A 587 -13.10 -7.41 -6.81
C ARG A 587 -14.12 -6.28 -6.65
N ALA A 588 -13.82 -5.30 -5.81
CA ALA A 588 -14.77 -4.25 -5.47
C ALA A 588 -15.13 -3.34 -6.66
N VAL A 589 -14.19 -3.03 -7.54
CA VAL A 589 -14.46 -2.20 -8.71
C VAL A 589 -15.40 -2.92 -9.69
N PRO A 590 -15.13 -4.18 -10.12
CA PRO A 590 -16.09 -4.94 -10.91
C PRO A 590 -17.45 -5.11 -10.25
N ASP A 591 -17.52 -5.46 -8.95
CA ASP A 591 -18.79 -5.66 -8.23
C ASP A 591 -19.69 -4.40 -8.29
N LEU A 592 -19.10 -3.22 -8.07
CA LEU A 592 -19.81 -1.94 -8.15
C LEU A 592 -20.28 -1.63 -9.57
N SER A 593 -19.41 -1.82 -10.57
CA SER A 593 -19.75 -1.58 -11.98
C SER A 593 -20.85 -2.52 -12.47
N TRP A 594 -20.78 -3.81 -12.11
CA TRP A 594 -21.82 -4.80 -12.39
C TRP A 594 -23.14 -4.42 -11.74
N ARG A 595 -23.11 -4.00 -10.46
CA ARG A 595 -24.32 -3.60 -9.75
C ARG A 595 -25.00 -2.40 -10.41
N MET A 596 -24.23 -1.36 -10.76
CA MET A 596 -24.77 -0.18 -11.42
C MET A 596 -25.36 -0.52 -12.79
N GLY A 597 -24.60 -1.21 -13.65
CA GLY A 597 -25.03 -1.54 -15.01
C GLY A 597 -26.26 -2.45 -15.04
N THR A 598 -26.22 -3.58 -14.32
CA THR A 598 -27.34 -4.55 -14.32
C THR A 598 -28.61 -4.00 -13.71
N TRP A 599 -28.51 -3.12 -12.70
CA TRP A 599 -29.69 -2.50 -12.12
C TRP A 599 -30.32 -1.47 -13.06
N ILE A 600 -29.51 -0.65 -13.73
CA ILE A 600 -29.98 0.30 -14.73
C ILE A 600 -30.64 -0.46 -15.90
N ASP A 601 -30.05 -1.56 -16.35
CA ASP A 601 -30.61 -2.39 -17.42
C ASP A 601 -31.94 -3.03 -17.02
N ALA A 602 -32.05 -3.53 -15.79
CA ALA A 602 -33.26 -4.20 -15.31
C ALA A 602 -34.41 -3.23 -15.02
N THR A 603 -34.12 -2.00 -14.58
CA THR A 603 -35.12 -1.07 -14.06
C THR A 603 -35.36 0.17 -14.92
N GLY A 604 -34.43 0.49 -15.83
CA GLY A 604 -34.39 1.78 -16.53
C GLY A 604 -34.10 2.97 -15.61
N GLY A 605 -33.74 2.73 -14.34
CA GLY A 605 -33.61 3.74 -13.30
C GLY A 605 -32.35 4.59 -13.35
N ARG A 606 -32.13 5.34 -12.27
CA ARG A 606 -30.96 6.21 -12.04
C ARG A 606 -30.23 5.88 -10.74
N VAL A 607 -28.91 6.00 -10.74
CA VAL A 607 -28.07 5.65 -9.58
C VAL A 607 -27.28 6.85 -9.09
N ILE A 608 -27.20 7.05 -7.78
CA ILE A 608 -26.18 7.91 -7.17
C ILE A 608 -25.18 7.01 -6.46
N ILE A 609 -23.89 7.08 -6.81
CA ILE A 609 -22.84 6.38 -6.07
C ILE A 609 -22.16 7.36 -5.10
N SER A 610 -22.29 7.05 -3.80
CA SER A 610 -21.84 7.90 -2.70
C SER A 610 -20.58 7.30 -2.05
N GLY A 611 -19.42 7.82 -2.42
CA GLY A 611 -18.10 7.33 -2.01
C GLY A 611 -17.46 8.16 -0.89
N HIS A 612 -17.27 7.56 0.29
CA HIS A 612 -16.51 8.19 1.39
C HIS A 612 -15.06 7.72 1.43
N SER A 613 -14.09 8.63 1.63
CA SER A 613 -12.69 8.22 1.88
C SER A 613 -12.18 7.26 0.80
N GLN A 614 -11.63 6.09 1.14
CA GLN A 614 -11.22 5.08 0.17
C GLN A 614 -12.38 4.60 -0.75
N GLY A 615 -13.62 4.69 -0.29
CA GLY A 615 -14.81 4.43 -1.11
C GLY A 615 -15.00 5.42 -2.25
N SER A 616 -14.48 6.66 -2.15
CA SER A 616 -14.49 7.61 -3.27
C SER A 616 -13.55 7.17 -4.41
N VAL A 617 -12.43 6.54 -4.06
CA VAL A 617 -11.47 5.98 -5.02
C VAL A 617 -12.07 4.78 -5.75
N LEU A 618 -12.74 3.89 -5.01
CA LEU A 618 -13.49 2.76 -5.59
C LEU A 618 -14.64 3.25 -6.49
N ALA A 619 -15.41 4.25 -6.05
CA ALA A 619 -16.50 4.81 -6.83
C ALA A 619 -16.00 5.43 -8.14
N ALA A 620 -14.95 6.25 -8.10
CA ALA A 620 -14.35 6.82 -9.30
C ALA A 620 -13.83 5.74 -10.26
N ALA A 621 -13.14 4.72 -9.74
CA ALA A 621 -12.66 3.60 -10.54
C ALA A 621 -13.82 2.79 -11.17
N ALA A 622 -14.92 2.57 -10.44
CA ALA A 622 -16.07 1.81 -10.91
C ALA A 622 -16.88 2.55 -11.98
N VAL A 623 -17.03 3.87 -11.86
CA VAL A 623 -17.73 4.72 -12.83
C VAL A 623 -17.00 4.75 -14.18
N TRP A 624 -15.66 4.77 -14.17
CA TRP A 624 -14.88 4.69 -15.40
C TRP A 624 -15.04 3.37 -16.16
N GLN A 625 -15.50 2.29 -15.51
CA GLN A 625 -15.81 1.02 -16.20
C GLN A 625 -17.12 1.05 -16.98
N LEU A 626 -18.02 1.99 -16.69
CA LEU A 626 -19.35 2.03 -17.29
C LEU A 626 -19.28 2.63 -18.70
N ASP A 627 -20.01 2.06 -19.65
CA ASP A 627 -20.20 2.66 -20.98
C ASP A 627 -20.91 4.02 -20.89
N PRO A 628 -20.77 4.92 -21.89
CA PRO A 628 -21.35 6.27 -21.83
C PRO A 628 -22.87 6.30 -21.58
N ALA A 629 -23.63 5.34 -22.11
CA ALA A 629 -25.08 5.33 -21.94
C ALA A 629 -25.46 4.97 -20.50
N THR A 630 -24.83 3.94 -19.93
CA THR A 630 -25.01 3.60 -18.51
C THR A 630 -24.52 4.72 -17.61
N ARG A 631 -23.34 5.28 -17.90
CA ARG A 631 -22.71 6.35 -17.12
C ARG A 631 -23.56 7.62 -17.06
N SER A 632 -24.25 7.98 -18.13
CA SER A 632 -25.16 9.14 -18.15
C SER A 632 -26.34 9.04 -17.18
N ARG A 633 -26.63 7.84 -16.64
CA ARG A 633 -27.65 7.57 -15.63
C ARG A 633 -27.08 7.44 -14.22
N VAL A 634 -25.81 7.80 -14.02
CA VAL A 634 -25.12 7.75 -12.74
C VAL A 634 -24.68 9.16 -12.31
N ALA A 635 -24.91 9.50 -11.05
CA ALA A 635 -24.30 10.66 -10.39
C ALA A 635 -23.24 10.20 -9.37
N LEU A 636 -22.15 10.95 -9.24
CA LEU A 636 -21.04 10.66 -8.33
C LEU A 636 -21.03 11.66 -7.17
N LEU A 637 -21.14 11.16 -5.95
CA LEU A 637 -21.01 11.96 -4.73
C LEU A 637 -19.78 11.49 -3.95
N THR A 638 -18.71 12.28 -3.93
CA THR A 638 -17.51 11.98 -3.15
C THR A 638 -17.43 12.85 -1.91
N TYR A 639 -16.90 12.31 -0.81
CA TYR A 639 -16.76 13.10 0.42
C TYR A 639 -15.64 12.54 1.30
N GLY A 640 -14.92 13.42 1.98
CA GLY A 640 -13.67 13.05 2.65
C GLY A 640 -12.66 12.41 1.69
N SER A 641 -12.65 12.85 0.42
CA SER A 641 -12.02 12.13 -0.69
C SER A 641 -10.49 12.32 -0.77
N PRO A 642 -9.68 11.24 -0.78
CA PRO A 642 -8.22 11.33 -0.93
C PRO A 642 -7.74 11.43 -2.40
N LEU A 643 -8.65 11.60 -3.36
CA LEU A 643 -8.36 11.54 -4.80
C LEU A 643 -7.26 12.52 -5.23
N GLU A 644 -7.36 13.81 -4.92
CA GLU A 644 -6.28 14.77 -5.22
C GLU A 644 -5.15 14.66 -4.20
N ARG A 645 -5.50 14.77 -2.91
CA ARG A 645 -4.52 15.02 -1.84
C ARG A 645 -3.49 13.91 -1.69
N LEU A 646 -3.89 12.67 -1.99
CA LEU A 646 -3.04 11.49 -1.94
C LEU A 646 -2.86 10.88 -3.33
N TYR A 647 -3.94 10.47 -4.00
CA TYR A 647 -3.83 9.62 -5.18
C TYR A 647 -3.23 10.34 -6.39
N SER A 648 -3.65 11.57 -6.68
CA SER A 648 -3.12 12.37 -7.80
C SER A 648 -1.62 12.61 -7.68
N ARG A 649 -1.13 12.83 -6.46
CA ARG A 649 0.30 13.11 -6.21
C ARG A 649 1.18 11.87 -6.40
N TRP A 650 0.74 10.72 -5.89
CA TRP A 650 1.57 9.51 -5.87
C TRP A 650 1.33 8.56 -7.06
N PHE A 651 0.16 8.65 -7.69
CA PHE A 651 -0.29 7.80 -8.80
C PHE A 651 -0.80 8.64 -9.98
N PRO A 652 0.03 9.56 -10.54
CA PRO A 652 -0.42 10.57 -11.50
C PRO A 652 -0.99 9.98 -12.79
N ALA A 653 -0.55 8.80 -13.22
CA ALA A 653 -1.07 8.13 -14.42
C ALA A 653 -2.56 7.73 -14.30
N TYR A 654 -3.04 7.54 -13.07
CA TYR A 654 -4.37 7.00 -12.79
C TYR A 654 -5.32 8.08 -12.26
N PHE A 655 -4.84 8.92 -11.34
CA PHE A 655 -5.65 9.94 -10.65
C PHE A 655 -5.07 11.35 -10.79
N GLY A 656 -4.13 11.56 -11.72
CA GLY A 656 -3.52 12.88 -11.96
C GLY A 656 -4.54 13.95 -12.35
N ALA A 657 -4.12 15.22 -12.33
CA ALA A 657 -4.99 16.36 -12.61
C ALA A 657 -5.73 16.19 -13.94
N ARG A 658 -5.04 15.75 -15.01
CA ARG A 658 -5.68 15.50 -16.31
C ARG A 658 -6.77 14.43 -16.25
N ARG A 659 -6.58 13.36 -15.48
CA ARG A 659 -7.57 12.28 -15.30
C ARG A 659 -8.79 12.74 -14.53
N LEU A 660 -8.59 13.56 -13.49
CA LEU A 660 -9.71 14.17 -12.77
C LEU A 660 -10.47 15.19 -13.62
N ALA A 661 -9.81 15.87 -14.56
CA ALA A 661 -10.48 16.73 -15.57
C ALA A 661 -11.39 15.90 -16.47
N ALA A 662 -10.85 14.81 -17.03
CA ALA A 662 -11.63 13.91 -17.87
C ALA A 662 -12.82 13.31 -17.13
N LEU A 663 -12.66 12.98 -15.83
CA LEU A 663 -13.78 12.51 -15.01
C LEU A 663 -14.87 13.58 -14.85
N GLU A 664 -14.51 14.85 -14.64
CA GLU A 664 -15.46 15.96 -14.58
C GLU A 664 -16.25 16.11 -15.89
N GLU A 665 -15.56 16.03 -17.03
CA GLU A 665 -16.18 16.11 -18.36
C GLU A 665 -17.10 14.91 -18.63
N GLU A 666 -16.71 13.71 -18.21
CA GLU A 666 -17.48 12.47 -18.39
C GLU A 666 -18.62 12.29 -17.37
N MET A 667 -18.55 12.98 -16.22
CA MET A 667 -19.52 12.92 -15.12
C MET A 667 -20.01 14.33 -14.73
N PRO A 668 -20.89 14.94 -15.54
CA PRO A 668 -21.42 16.27 -15.26
C PRO A 668 -22.22 16.35 -13.94
N CYS A 669 -22.72 15.20 -13.45
CA CYS A 669 -23.32 15.06 -12.13
C CYS A 669 -22.30 14.53 -11.10
N TRP A 670 -21.23 15.27 -10.87
CA TRP A 670 -20.24 14.98 -9.82
C TRP A 670 -20.16 16.13 -8.80
N SER A 671 -20.17 15.80 -7.51
CA SER A 671 -19.85 16.75 -6.43
C SER A 671 -18.98 16.11 -5.35
N ASN A 672 -18.07 16.91 -4.78
CA ASN A 672 -17.10 16.51 -3.76
C ASN A 672 -17.22 17.37 -2.49
N LEU A 673 -17.66 16.79 -1.36
CA LEU A 673 -17.73 17.50 -0.08
C LEU A 673 -16.44 17.34 0.73
N TRP A 674 -15.91 18.43 1.26
CA TRP A 674 -14.65 18.40 2.01
C TRP A 674 -14.59 19.42 3.16
N ARG A 675 -13.76 19.11 4.17
CA ARG A 675 -13.50 19.96 5.35
C ARG A 675 -12.00 20.25 5.48
N GLU A 676 -11.65 21.44 5.98
CA GLU A 676 -10.23 21.77 6.27
C GLU A 676 -9.65 20.97 7.45
N THR A 677 -10.51 20.46 8.33
CA THR A 677 -10.17 19.64 9.50
C THR A 677 -9.94 18.17 9.15
N ASP A 678 -10.21 17.76 7.91
CA ASP A 678 -10.04 16.39 7.45
C ASP A 678 -8.55 16.12 7.10
N PRO A 679 -7.85 15.20 7.78
CA PRO A 679 -6.45 14.88 7.49
C PRO A 679 -6.22 14.01 6.25
N ILE A 680 -7.28 13.44 5.68
CA ILE A 680 -7.22 12.48 4.56
C ILE A 680 -7.89 13.08 3.33
N GLY A 681 -9.12 13.55 3.50
CA GLY A 681 -9.92 14.18 2.45
C GLY A 681 -9.47 15.60 2.14
N GLY A 682 -9.88 16.08 0.97
CA GLY A 682 -9.65 17.46 0.52
C GLY A 682 -10.44 17.79 -0.74
N PRO A 683 -10.23 19.01 -1.28
CA PRO A 683 -10.76 19.36 -2.60
C PRO A 683 -10.14 18.44 -3.66
N VAL A 684 -10.88 18.14 -4.74
CA VAL A 684 -10.36 17.39 -5.90
C VAL A 684 -9.69 18.29 -6.93
N GLY A 685 -9.65 19.61 -6.65
CA GLY A 685 -9.01 20.61 -7.51
C GLY A 685 -9.90 21.06 -8.66
N ARG A 686 -11.22 20.87 -8.54
CA ARG A 686 -12.25 21.14 -9.55
C ARG A 686 -13.33 22.04 -8.95
N PRO A 687 -13.29 23.36 -9.15
CA PRO A 687 -14.21 24.30 -8.49
C PRO A 687 -15.70 24.05 -8.75
N SER A 688 -16.04 23.50 -9.91
CA SER A 688 -17.38 23.07 -10.32
C SER A 688 -17.90 21.84 -9.55
N VAL A 689 -16.99 21.03 -9.02
CA VAL A 689 -17.26 19.78 -8.30
C VAL A 689 -17.13 19.98 -6.79
N ASP A 690 -16.14 20.75 -6.35
CA ASP A 690 -15.79 20.94 -4.95
C ASP A 690 -16.83 21.79 -4.20
N VAL A 691 -17.49 21.18 -3.22
CA VAL A 691 -18.43 21.81 -2.29
C VAL A 691 -17.74 21.94 -0.93
N GLY A 692 -17.24 23.13 -0.64
CA GLY A 692 -16.56 23.43 0.62
C GLY A 692 -15.56 24.60 0.54
N PRO A 693 -14.75 24.80 1.59
CA PRO A 693 -14.67 23.96 2.78
C PRO A 693 -15.95 24.04 3.62
N LEU A 694 -16.49 22.89 4.00
CA LEU A 694 -17.60 22.84 4.95
C LEU A 694 -17.13 23.28 6.35
N PRO A 695 -17.96 24.02 7.11
CA PRO A 695 -17.65 24.35 8.49
C PRO A 695 -17.52 23.07 9.34
N ASP A 696 -16.46 22.99 10.14
CA ASP A 696 -16.28 21.91 11.11
C ASP A 696 -15.62 22.45 12.38
N PRO A 697 -16.32 22.47 13.53
CA PRO A 697 -17.70 22.02 13.76
C PRO A 697 -18.74 22.77 12.92
N LEU A 698 -19.96 22.23 12.75
CA LEU A 698 -21.03 22.95 12.03
C LEU A 698 -21.39 24.26 12.75
N HIS A 699 -21.39 24.24 14.09
CA HIS A 699 -21.50 25.43 14.92
C HIS A 699 -20.26 25.68 15.80
N TYR A 700 -19.80 26.94 15.80
CA TYR A 700 -18.64 27.38 16.58
C TYR A 700 -18.90 27.25 18.08
N GLY A 701 -19.96 27.89 18.57
CA GLY A 701 -20.24 28.02 20.00
C GLY A 701 -21.59 27.45 20.40
N ARG A 702 -21.92 27.62 21.69
CA ARG A 702 -23.24 27.28 22.21
C ARG A 702 -24.24 28.34 21.75
N ASN A 703 -25.46 27.91 21.45
CA ASN A 703 -26.59 28.81 21.19
C ASN A 703 -27.89 28.22 21.78
N LEU A 704 -28.99 28.98 21.73
CA LEU A 704 -30.28 28.55 22.32
C LEU A 704 -30.82 27.24 21.74
N ARG A 705 -30.49 26.91 20.48
CA ARG A 705 -30.89 25.67 19.81
C ARG A 705 -29.88 24.52 20.00
N ARG A 706 -28.65 24.85 20.41
CA ARG A 706 -27.50 23.96 20.57
C ARG A 706 -26.74 24.32 21.86
N PRO A 707 -27.27 23.94 23.03
CA PRO A 707 -26.68 24.32 24.31
C PRO A 707 -25.35 23.59 24.61
N LEU A 708 -25.05 22.53 23.87
CA LEU A 708 -23.81 21.76 24.00
C LEU A 708 -22.85 22.08 22.85
N PRO A 709 -21.53 22.16 23.09
CA PRO A 709 -20.56 22.37 22.02
C PRO A 709 -20.57 21.20 21.04
N GLU A 710 -20.64 21.50 19.74
CA GLU A 710 -20.62 20.45 18.72
C GLU A 710 -19.22 19.83 18.59
N PRO A 711 -19.11 18.53 18.25
CA PRO A 711 -17.81 17.90 18.03
C PRO A 711 -17.13 18.43 16.76
N ILE A 712 -15.79 18.42 16.75
CA ILE A 712 -15.00 18.53 15.52
C ILE A 712 -15.00 17.13 14.88
N LEU A 713 -15.62 16.99 13.72
CA LEU A 713 -15.85 15.70 13.08
C LEU A 713 -14.68 15.25 12.20
N GLY A 714 -13.93 16.18 11.62
CA GLY A 714 -12.82 15.91 10.71
C GLY A 714 -13.23 15.01 9.55
N HIS A 715 -12.62 13.82 9.48
CA HIS A 715 -12.87 12.80 8.45
C HIS A 715 -14.15 11.97 8.67
N GLY A 716 -14.88 12.16 9.77
CA GLY A 716 -16.08 11.39 10.09
C GLY A 716 -17.38 12.10 9.72
N ASP A 717 -18.49 11.35 9.67
CA ASP A 717 -19.86 11.88 9.75
C ASP A 717 -20.18 13.08 8.83
N TYR A 718 -19.73 13.02 7.57
CA TYR A 718 -20.14 13.98 6.54
C TYR A 718 -21.66 13.97 6.29
N ALA A 719 -22.31 12.82 6.42
CA ALA A 719 -23.76 12.68 6.24
C ALA A 719 -24.59 13.44 7.29
N ALA A 720 -23.98 13.84 8.42
CA ALA A 720 -24.63 14.67 9.44
C ALA A 720 -24.68 16.16 9.05
N ASP A 721 -23.90 16.56 8.03
CA ASP A 721 -23.89 17.93 7.52
C ASP A 721 -25.10 18.15 6.59
N PRO A 722 -25.90 19.23 6.77
CA PRO A 722 -27.03 19.53 5.89
C PRO A 722 -26.63 19.59 4.41
N ALA A 723 -25.41 20.08 4.10
CA ALA A 723 -24.89 20.18 2.75
C ALA A 723 -24.83 18.82 2.04
N PHE A 724 -24.69 17.72 2.78
CA PHE A 724 -24.69 16.37 2.21
C PHE A 724 -26.05 16.02 1.58
N ALA A 725 -27.13 16.20 2.33
CA ALA A 725 -28.48 15.90 1.86
C ALA A 725 -28.88 16.84 0.71
N GLU A 726 -28.55 18.13 0.82
CA GLU A 726 -28.79 19.14 -0.21
C GLU A 726 -28.04 18.81 -1.51
N THR A 727 -26.73 18.51 -1.42
CA THR A 727 -25.91 18.16 -2.59
C THR A 727 -26.40 16.88 -3.25
N ARG A 728 -26.77 15.85 -2.46
CA ARG A 728 -27.32 14.59 -2.97
C ARG A 728 -28.64 14.81 -3.72
N ALA A 729 -29.57 15.59 -3.15
CA ALA A 729 -30.82 15.92 -3.82
C ALA A 729 -30.57 16.72 -5.11
N ALA A 730 -29.69 17.71 -5.07
CA ALA A 730 -29.32 18.50 -6.25
C ALA A 730 -28.68 17.65 -7.36
N LEU A 731 -27.85 16.66 -7.00
CA LEU A 731 -27.30 15.68 -7.95
C LEU A 731 -28.41 14.84 -8.58
N PHE A 732 -29.35 14.33 -7.77
CA PHE A 732 -30.49 13.59 -8.29
C PHE A 732 -31.31 14.42 -9.27
N HIS A 733 -31.66 15.66 -8.91
CA HIS A 733 -32.46 16.55 -9.75
C HIS A 733 -31.75 16.90 -11.06
N ARG A 734 -30.43 17.12 -11.06
CA ARG A 734 -29.64 17.32 -12.29
C ARG A 734 -29.64 16.07 -13.17
N LEU A 735 -29.44 14.90 -12.57
CA LEU A 735 -29.49 13.61 -13.27
C LEU A 735 -30.91 13.34 -13.82
N ALA A 736 -31.92 13.81 -13.09
CA ALA A 736 -33.33 13.66 -13.43
C ALA A 736 -33.81 14.58 -14.55
N GLY A 737 -33.32 15.83 -14.52
CA GLY A 737 -33.70 16.97 -15.35
C GLY A 737 -33.05 17.05 -16.73
N GLY A 738 -32.47 15.96 -17.24
CA GLY A 738 -32.03 15.85 -18.65
C GLY A 738 -33.16 15.93 -19.70
N ARG A 739 -34.40 16.22 -19.29
CA ARG A 739 -35.47 16.74 -20.17
C ARG A 739 -35.61 18.24 -19.88
N PRO A 740 -35.43 19.14 -20.87
CA PRO A 740 -35.79 20.53 -20.65
C PRO A 740 -37.26 20.58 -20.23
N GLU A 741 -37.57 21.28 -19.15
CA GLU A 741 -38.95 21.65 -18.86
C GLU A 741 -39.54 22.28 -20.12
N PRO A 742 -40.72 21.87 -20.59
CA PRO A 742 -41.40 22.63 -21.62
C PRO A 742 -41.61 24.03 -21.04
N ALA A 743 -40.92 25.01 -21.63
CA ALA A 743 -41.02 26.40 -21.23
C ALA A 743 -42.49 26.76 -21.08
N VAL A 744 -42.93 27.04 -19.86
CA VAL A 744 -44.23 27.66 -19.63
C VAL A 744 -44.18 28.98 -20.41
N PRO A 745 -45.05 29.19 -21.42
CA PRO A 745 -45.05 30.44 -22.15
C PRO A 745 -45.29 31.56 -21.15
N ARG A 746 -44.30 32.45 -20.98
CA ARG A 746 -44.50 33.70 -20.26
C ARG A 746 -45.62 34.45 -20.98
N GLN A 747 -46.75 34.66 -20.30
CA GLN A 747 -47.76 35.60 -20.74
C GLN A 747 -47.09 36.98 -20.87
N PRO A 748 -47.29 37.70 -22.00
CA PRO A 748 -46.79 39.05 -22.14
C PRO A 748 -47.50 39.94 -21.11
N ALA A 749 -46.72 40.61 -20.25
CA ALA A 749 -47.23 41.65 -19.39
C ALA A 749 -47.83 42.76 -20.25
N ALA A 750 -49.08 43.14 -19.95
CA ALA A 750 -49.75 44.27 -20.56
C ALA A 750 -48.94 45.56 -20.30
N ARG A 751 -48.58 46.25 -21.38
CA ARG A 751 -48.03 47.61 -21.33
C ARG A 751 -49.15 48.56 -20.95
N GLU A 752 -49.16 49.02 -19.70
CA GLU A 752 -49.81 50.29 -19.35
C GLU A 752 -48.93 51.43 -19.87
N GLY A 753 -49.45 52.17 -20.85
CA GLY A 753 -48.85 53.39 -21.36
C GLY A 753 -49.22 54.57 -20.46
N LEU A 754 -48.20 55.24 -19.92
CA LEU A 754 -48.28 56.60 -19.39
C LEU A 754 -47.37 57.47 -20.26
N ASP A 755 -47.98 58.10 -21.27
CA ASP A 755 -47.41 59.24 -21.97
C ASP A 755 -47.56 60.47 -21.06
N ALA A 756 -46.44 60.99 -20.55
CA ALA A 756 -46.37 62.29 -19.91
C ALA A 756 -46.00 63.33 -20.98
N GLY A 757 -47.01 64.07 -21.46
CA GLY A 757 -46.82 65.28 -22.24
C GLY A 757 -46.49 66.46 -21.32
N GLU A 758 -45.35 67.10 -21.56
CA GLU A 758 -45.03 68.43 -21.02
C GLU A 758 -45.88 69.50 -21.73
N PRO A 759 -46.48 70.47 -21.00
CA PRO A 759 -47.00 71.69 -21.59
C PRO A 759 -46.04 72.88 -21.40
N GLU A 760 -45.84 73.63 -22.48
CA GLU A 760 -45.14 74.92 -22.53
C GLU A 760 -46.00 76.02 -21.84
N PRO A 761 -45.40 77.03 -21.15
CA PRO A 761 -46.18 78.01 -20.39
C PRO A 761 -46.44 79.31 -21.18
N GLU A 762 -47.72 79.64 -21.40
CA GLU A 762 -48.13 81.02 -21.72
C GLU A 762 -48.67 81.74 -20.48
N ARG A 763 -48.22 82.99 -20.32
CA ARG A 763 -48.54 83.93 -19.24
C ARG A 763 -50.01 84.35 -19.23
N PRO A 764 -50.55 84.74 -18.07
CA PRO A 764 -51.58 85.76 -18.01
C PRO A 764 -51.10 86.98 -17.22
N GLY A 765 -51.42 88.17 -17.71
CA GLY A 765 -51.61 89.35 -16.87
C GLY A 765 -52.98 89.95 -17.18
N PRO A 766 -53.48 90.92 -16.40
CA PRO A 766 -53.07 91.34 -15.06
C PRO A 766 -53.76 90.58 -13.92
#